data_AF-A0A0W0YH06-F1
#
_entry.id   AF-A0A0W0YH06-F1
#
_cell.length_a   1.000
_cell.length_b   1.000
_cell.length_c   1.000
_cell.angle_alpha   90.00
_cell.angle_beta   90.00
_cell.angle_gamma   90.00
#
_symmetry.space_group_name_H-M   'P 1'
#
loop_
_entity.id
_entity.type
_entity.pdbx_description
1 polymer ?
#
loop_
_entity_poly.entity_id
_entity_poly.type
_entity_poly.pdbx_seq_one_letter_code
_entity_poly.pdbx_strand_id
1 'polypeptide(L)'
;MEHQINTVKELIQKATLDVKSLERSLIQLNRDEALTTSAHRIQETILELQKSQIKLSESELADALHYQKYVKDISTITQIYDSLLQSIAENILGTQKAIEYETSSIDHSIEKQKEREKFLRVAKDKLIQFKNDLAESSELYIPSAKIPKHELIKYLECTSSAGLVQFFDRLYANEENANSWGGWNFTRLKDYWNHNTSFLAASDLEDDLSTTSEYIEYKIQLIEKELMGGENKSESIWIPDHNIWALQNSYKTAVSKKQEDELKLSKLQIEQKKLAAEKNEKLEYLNAEYAQTKQLFENTKLTHMLSQLSNTQAVVALDILKLGHALTDIEEKEISFNKVFKEFYQFKNEDLVAQIKDCEEELTKISDSISKASLKEKSVDELVHQIESRILYLEKEWETLFSFALSTVPPTEINHELHQELQILKRQMHDSFEDKGLKAIYAMLKTKVTDQQKALPLLKELAEIQINSARLLEKAALIACYSSIDRNQLYEEINQFQFQIKERIAAITTFQNVIVHEKFVETAQKLQELIQVKTTIEHLEKLIKINEIYSGFVKKVAACKSDRVLARRKLLREIDAFTNGELGTFLIEIRKNNDATVQKELAPILKMHAQIDLFSSLYAPNSLFDEIEKEEDQQNILKQLNQVIDEYKTLIQRHKELPQRAAEVKQALYTDIIKFQRSELVTTLEELHNCDDSEIQGKINLIRGLESNLDEFKTNYNEKKIKKEIEFDRAHKGLSTKYFGKKSVFANYLQERANTFWFKDFLSSMASFALGCIGYKTEAQLRQNYLDELQISLQAYQENSCEKNTKKLFQKINYGLTRFSPRSKVGKEGYDSSLHAKLSEFKKELRYIQEKFVAHEPEENKSLFQRYC
;
A
#
# COMPACT_ATOMS: atom_id res chain seq x y z
N MET A 1 21.92 37.36 54.83
CA MET A 1 22.66 36.61 53.79
C MET A 1 21.72 35.86 52.86
N GLU A 2 20.84 34.98 53.35
CA GLU A 2 19.87 34.23 52.52
C GLU A 2 18.97 35.11 51.63
N HIS A 3 18.47 36.22 52.17
CA HIS A 3 17.62 37.15 51.41
C HIS A 3 18.38 37.80 50.23
N GLN A 4 19.65 38.21 50.45
CA GLN A 4 20.50 38.79 49.40
C GLN A 4 20.87 37.77 48.32
N ILE A 5 21.07 36.50 48.69
CA ILE A 5 21.33 35.40 47.74
C ILE A 5 20.10 35.17 46.84
N ASN A 6 18.89 35.20 47.40
CA ASN A 6 17.67 35.08 46.60
C ASN A 6 17.48 36.27 45.65
N THR A 7 17.73 37.50 46.11
CA THR A 7 17.62 38.69 45.24
C THR A 7 18.63 38.64 44.09
N VAL A 8 19.85 38.17 44.33
CA VAL A 8 20.86 37.98 43.27
C VAL A 8 20.44 36.89 42.28
N LYS A 9 19.86 35.78 42.75
CA LYS A 9 19.33 34.74 41.87
C LYS A 9 18.18 35.25 40.99
N GLU A 10 17.24 36.01 41.55
CA GLU A 10 16.15 36.62 40.79
C GLU A 10 16.66 37.60 39.73
N LEU A 11 17.67 38.42 40.06
CA LEU A 11 18.30 39.34 39.11
C LEU A 11 19.03 38.61 37.97
N ILE A 12 19.76 37.53 38.28
CA ILE A 12 20.41 36.69 37.27
C ILE A 12 19.38 36.03 36.34
N GLN A 13 18.28 35.52 36.91
CA GLN A 13 17.22 34.85 36.16
C GLN A 13 16.49 35.85 35.24
N LYS A 14 16.22 37.06 35.73
CA LYS A 14 15.66 38.15 34.94
C LYS A 14 16.61 38.60 33.82
N ALA A 15 17.88 38.83 34.12
CA ALA A 15 18.88 39.18 33.11
C ALA A 15 19.02 38.10 32.02
N THR A 16 18.92 36.82 32.40
CA THR A 16 18.97 35.69 31.46
C THR A 16 17.75 35.67 30.53
N LEU A 17 16.55 35.98 31.05
CA LEU A 17 15.33 36.13 30.25
C LEU A 17 15.42 37.33 29.30
N ASP A 18 15.94 38.46 29.78
CA ASP A 18 16.11 39.67 29.00
C ASP A 18 17.11 39.47 27.84
N VAL A 19 18.23 38.78 28.09
CA VAL A 19 19.20 38.41 27.05
C VAL A 19 18.56 37.50 26.00
N LYS A 20 17.84 36.46 26.40
CA LYS A 20 17.13 35.57 25.45
C LYS A 20 16.07 36.30 24.63
N SER A 21 15.39 37.27 25.24
CA SER A 21 14.42 38.13 24.56
C SER A 21 15.10 38.99 23.50
N LEU A 22 16.22 39.65 23.87
CA LEU A 22 17.02 40.46 22.95
C LEU A 22 17.61 39.64 21.79
N GLU A 23 18.11 38.43 22.06
CA GLU A 23 18.61 37.51 21.02
C GLU A 23 17.50 37.17 20.00
N ARG A 24 16.30 36.83 20.48
CA ARG A 24 15.14 36.58 19.60
C ARG A 24 14.73 37.81 18.80
N SER A 25 14.70 38.98 19.43
CA SER A 25 14.41 40.24 18.75
C SER A 25 15.45 40.57 17.68
N LEU A 26 16.73 40.31 17.94
CA LEU A 26 17.82 40.52 16.99
C LEU A 26 17.71 39.56 15.79
N ILE A 27 17.41 38.29 16.03
CA ILE A 27 17.17 37.30 14.97
C ILE A 27 15.99 37.73 14.09
N GLN A 28 14.87 38.12 14.71
CA GLN A 28 13.69 38.59 13.97
C GLN A 28 14.02 39.83 13.13
N LEU A 29 14.75 40.79 13.69
CA LEU A 29 15.13 42.02 13.00
C LEU A 29 16.04 41.74 11.79
N ASN A 30 17.03 40.85 11.95
CA ASN A 30 17.89 40.42 10.85
C ASN A 30 17.10 39.70 9.74
N ARG A 31 16.11 38.88 10.13
CA ARG A 31 15.22 38.19 9.19
C ARG A 31 14.33 39.17 8.41
N ASP A 32 13.73 40.14 9.10
CA ASP A 32 12.89 41.17 8.50
C ASP A 32 13.70 42.08 7.58
N GLU A 33 14.94 42.41 7.94
CA GLU A 33 15.88 43.15 7.10
C GLU A 33 16.24 42.36 5.83
N ALA A 34 16.52 41.07 5.93
CA ALA A 34 16.83 40.21 4.78
C ALA A 34 15.63 40.01 3.84
N LEU A 35 14.41 39.88 4.40
CA LEU A 35 13.16 39.85 3.63
C LEU A 35 12.90 41.18 2.92
N THR A 36 13.11 42.31 3.61
CA THR A 36 12.95 43.65 3.05
C THR A 36 13.95 43.92 1.93
N THR A 37 15.21 43.53 2.12
CA THR A 37 16.27 43.61 1.10
C THR A 37 15.93 42.78 -0.13
N SER A 38 15.45 41.55 0.08
CA SER A 38 15.02 40.67 -1.02
C SER A 38 13.79 41.22 -1.76
N ALA A 39 12.82 41.78 -1.04
CA ALA A 39 11.65 42.43 -1.63
C ALA A 39 12.03 43.68 -2.44
N HIS A 40 12.98 44.47 -1.94
CA HIS A 40 13.52 45.63 -2.66
C HIS A 40 14.20 45.19 -3.97
N ARG A 41 15.01 44.14 -3.93
CA ARG A 41 15.64 43.56 -5.13
C ARG A 41 14.61 43.05 -6.15
N ILE A 42 13.51 42.45 -5.70
CA ILE A 42 12.39 42.09 -6.59
C ILE A 42 11.81 43.35 -7.23
N GLN A 43 11.57 44.41 -6.46
CA GLN A 43 11.04 45.66 -6.99
C GLN A 43 11.98 46.30 -8.03
N GLU A 44 13.28 46.35 -7.75
CA GLU A 44 14.29 46.85 -8.69
C GLU A 44 14.30 46.04 -10.00
N THR A 45 14.33 44.70 -9.90
CA THR A 45 14.33 43.82 -11.08
C THR A 45 13.02 43.88 -11.87
N ILE A 46 11.86 44.07 -11.23
CA ILE A 46 10.58 44.33 -11.92
C ILE A 46 10.65 45.64 -12.69
N LEU A 47 11.19 46.71 -12.09
CA LEU A 47 11.32 48.01 -12.77
C LEU A 47 12.25 47.92 -13.99
N GLU A 48 13.38 47.22 -13.87
CA GLU A 48 14.28 46.98 -15.01
C GLU A 48 13.65 46.09 -16.08
N LEU A 49 12.85 45.09 -15.69
CA LEU A 49 12.06 44.29 -16.61
C LEU A 49 11.06 45.16 -17.39
N GLN A 50 10.32 46.03 -16.71
CA GLN A 50 9.39 46.96 -17.36
C GLN A 50 10.10 47.93 -18.32
N LYS A 51 11.23 48.51 -17.91
CA LYS A 51 12.03 49.38 -18.78
C LYS A 51 12.54 48.64 -20.01
N SER A 52 13.07 47.42 -19.82
CA SER A 52 13.57 46.60 -20.92
C SER A 52 12.47 46.16 -21.88
N GLN A 53 11.25 45.90 -21.38
CA GLN A 53 10.08 45.58 -22.20
C GLN A 53 9.70 46.75 -23.11
N ILE A 54 9.70 47.98 -22.59
CA ILE A 54 9.41 49.19 -23.39
C ILE A 54 10.47 49.33 -24.50
N LYS A 55 11.75 49.22 -24.15
CA LYS A 55 12.86 49.28 -25.13
C LYS A 55 12.77 48.18 -26.19
N LEU A 56 12.40 46.95 -25.80
CA LEU A 56 12.22 45.85 -26.73
C LEU A 56 11.11 46.15 -27.73
N SER A 57 9.94 46.61 -27.26
CA SER A 57 8.83 47.00 -28.13
C SER A 57 9.20 48.13 -29.09
N GLU A 58 9.92 49.15 -28.62
CA GLU A 58 10.44 50.24 -29.45
C GLU A 58 11.43 49.74 -30.51
N SER A 59 12.36 48.87 -30.11
CA SER A 59 13.37 48.31 -31.01
C SER A 59 12.78 47.34 -32.02
N GLU A 60 11.74 46.58 -31.67
CA GLU A 60 11.02 45.67 -32.57
C GLU A 60 10.30 46.47 -33.66
N LEU A 61 9.62 47.57 -33.27
CA LEU A 61 9.00 48.48 -34.22
C LEU A 61 10.06 49.13 -35.14
N ALA A 62 11.19 49.54 -34.59
CA ALA A 62 12.29 50.11 -35.36
C ALA A 62 12.89 49.11 -36.37
N ASP A 63 13.18 47.86 -35.96
CA ASP A 63 13.68 46.80 -36.86
C ASP A 63 12.66 46.50 -37.97
N ALA A 64 11.37 46.41 -37.65
CA ALA A 64 10.32 46.16 -38.64
C ALA A 64 10.22 47.28 -39.68
N LEU A 65 10.27 48.55 -39.25
CA LEU A 65 10.25 49.71 -40.15
C LEU A 65 11.52 49.78 -41.01
N HIS A 66 12.69 49.56 -40.41
CA HIS A 66 13.96 49.53 -41.14
C HIS A 66 14.02 48.38 -42.15
N TYR A 67 13.54 47.18 -41.79
CA TYR A 67 13.48 46.04 -42.69
C TYR A 67 12.57 46.32 -43.90
N GLN A 68 11.39 46.91 -43.69
CA GLN A 68 10.50 47.30 -44.79
C GLN A 68 11.16 48.31 -45.74
N LYS A 69 11.84 49.32 -45.18
CA LYS A 69 12.60 50.30 -45.96
C LYS A 69 13.74 49.62 -46.74
N TYR A 70 14.52 48.78 -46.07
CA TYR A 70 15.63 48.02 -46.64
C TYR A 70 15.20 47.17 -47.84
N VAL A 71 14.12 46.39 -47.71
CA VAL A 71 13.58 45.56 -48.81
C VAL A 71 13.14 46.44 -50.00
N LYS A 72 12.50 47.57 -49.72
CA LYS A 72 12.08 48.54 -50.76
C LYS A 72 13.28 49.19 -51.46
N ASP A 73 14.31 49.58 -50.72
CA ASP A 73 15.49 50.26 -51.26
C ASP A 73 16.35 49.29 -52.08
N ILE A 74 16.54 48.04 -51.62
CA ILE A 74 17.22 46.98 -52.39
C ILE A 74 16.49 46.70 -53.70
N SER A 75 15.16 46.51 -53.65
CA SER A 75 14.39 46.22 -54.87
C SER A 75 14.46 47.38 -55.87
N THR A 76 14.39 48.62 -55.38
CA THR A 76 14.52 49.83 -56.21
C THR A 76 15.91 49.94 -56.85
N ILE A 77 16.99 49.77 -56.08
CA ILE A 77 18.37 49.80 -56.60
C ILE A 77 18.58 48.69 -57.62
N THR A 78 18.14 47.48 -57.29
CA THR A 78 18.26 46.32 -58.18
C THR A 78 17.56 46.57 -59.51
N GLN A 79 16.32 47.06 -59.48
CA GLN A 79 15.56 47.37 -60.68
C GLN A 79 16.21 48.47 -61.54
N ILE A 80 16.68 49.56 -60.93
CA ILE A 80 17.31 50.67 -61.66
C ILE A 80 18.60 50.20 -62.35
N TYR A 81 19.49 49.56 -61.60
CA TYR A 81 20.79 49.16 -62.14
C TYR A 81 20.69 47.99 -63.12
N ASP A 82 19.77 47.03 -62.92
CA ASP A 82 19.57 45.94 -63.88
C ASP A 82 19.02 46.45 -65.22
N SER A 83 18.11 47.43 -65.20
CA SER A 83 17.63 48.09 -66.41
C SER A 83 18.74 48.83 -67.17
N LEU A 84 19.60 49.58 -66.45
CA LEU A 84 20.75 50.28 -67.05
C LEU A 84 21.79 49.30 -67.62
N LEU A 85 22.11 48.24 -66.89
CA LEU A 85 23.04 47.19 -67.34
C LEU A 85 22.51 46.45 -68.57
N GLN A 86 21.19 46.20 -68.63
CA GLN A 86 20.55 45.60 -69.81
C GLN A 86 20.66 46.53 -71.03
N SER A 87 20.33 47.81 -70.87
CA SER A 87 20.45 48.80 -71.95
C SER A 87 21.88 48.91 -72.51
N ILE A 88 22.89 48.91 -71.62
CA ILE A 88 24.30 48.91 -72.05
C ILE A 88 24.68 47.60 -72.74
N ALA A 89 24.20 46.45 -72.25
CA ALA A 89 24.44 45.17 -72.90
C ALA A 89 23.86 45.13 -74.33
N GLU A 90 22.65 45.68 -74.54
CA GLU A 90 22.03 45.82 -75.87
C GLU A 90 22.86 46.75 -76.78
N ASN A 91 23.35 47.88 -76.27
CA ASN A 91 24.22 48.79 -77.01
C ASN A 91 25.58 48.19 -77.37
N ILE A 92 26.17 47.40 -76.47
CA ILE A 92 27.40 46.64 -76.72
C ILE A 92 27.16 45.67 -77.88
N LEU A 93 26.08 44.88 -77.82
CA LEU A 93 25.73 43.91 -78.85
C LEU A 93 25.50 44.60 -80.21
N GLY A 94 24.79 45.75 -80.22
CA GLY A 94 24.57 46.54 -81.43
C GLY A 94 25.87 47.07 -82.05
N THR A 95 26.79 47.57 -81.21
CA THR A 95 28.09 48.10 -81.66
C THR A 95 29.00 46.98 -82.18
N GLN A 96 28.99 45.80 -81.55
CA GLN A 96 29.72 44.62 -82.05
C GLN A 96 29.28 44.22 -83.46
N LYS A 97 27.96 44.19 -83.72
CA LYS A 97 27.42 43.90 -85.05
C LYS A 97 27.84 44.94 -86.10
N ALA A 98 27.92 46.22 -85.73
CA ALA A 98 28.38 47.28 -86.62
C ALA A 98 29.86 47.10 -87.02
N ILE A 99 30.73 46.75 -86.06
CA ILE A 99 32.14 46.43 -86.31
C ILE A 99 32.28 45.22 -87.25
N GLU A 100 31.47 44.18 -87.06
CA GLU A 100 31.45 42.99 -87.94
C GLU A 100 31.04 43.35 -89.38
N TYR A 101 30.02 44.21 -89.53
CA TYR A 101 29.58 44.70 -90.83
C TYR A 101 30.68 45.51 -91.55
N GLU A 102 31.29 46.48 -90.86
CA GLU A 102 32.35 47.30 -91.47
C GLU A 102 33.60 46.47 -91.77
N THR A 103 33.91 45.45 -90.97
CA THR A 103 34.99 44.48 -91.27
C THR A 103 34.72 43.76 -92.59
N SER A 104 33.49 43.31 -92.81
CA SER A 104 33.10 42.66 -94.07
C SER A 104 33.17 43.61 -95.28
N SER A 105 32.80 44.88 -95.09
CA SER A 105 32.86 45.94 -96.10
C SER A 105 34.29 46.28 -96.54
N ILE A 106 35.22 46.30 -95.57
CA ILE A 106 36.66 46.48 -95.80
C ILE A 106 37.19 45.34 -96.67
N ASP A 107 36.92 44.09 -96.30
CA ASP A 107 37.38 42.91 -97.02
C ASP A 107 36.89 42.90 -98.48
N HIS A 108 35.61 43.24 -98.70
CA HIS A 108 35.03 43.35 -100.03
C HIS A 108 35.71 44.40 -100.92
N SER A 109 36.05 45.56 -100.35
CA SER A 109 36.69 46.66 -101.08
C SER A 109 38.12 46.29 -101.51
N ILE A 110 38.87 45.59 -100.65
CA ILE A 110 40.22 45.09 -100.98
C ILE A 110 40.17 44.11 -102.15
N GLU A 111 39.20 43.19 -102.14
CA GLU A 111 39.04 42.20 -103.21
C GLU A 111 38.75 42.87 -104.55
N LYS A 112 37.79 43.81 -104.57
CA LYS A 112 37.44 44.58 -105.78
C LYS A 112 38.61 45.41 -106.32
N GLN A 113 39.44 45.98 -105.45
CA GLN A 113 40.61 46.75 -105.87
C GLN A 113 41.61 45.86 -106.62
N LYS A 114 41.89 44.65 -106.12
CA LYS A 114 42.78 43.68 -106.78
C LYS A 114 42.28 43.27 -108.17
N GLU A 115 40.97 43.07 -108.32
CA GLU A 115 40.37 42.78 -109.63
C GLU A 115 40.58 43.93 -110.62
N ARG A 116 40.39 45.18 -110.18
CA ARG A 116 40.56 46.39 -111.01
C ARG A 116 42.01 46.60 -111.43
N GLU A 117 42.96 46.45 -110.52
CA GLU A 117 44.40 46.56 -110.82
C GLU A 117 44.83 45.55 -111.90
N LYS A 118 44.34 44.31 -111.80
CA LYS A 118 44.64 43.25 -112.77
C LYS A 118 44.12 43.62 -114.16
N PHE A 119 42.89 44.14 -114.25
CA PHE A 119 42.31 44.58 -115.52
C PHE A 119 43.12 45.72 -116.14
N LEU A 120 43.47 46.74 -115.36
CA LEU A 120 44.22 47.91 -115.81
C LEU A 120 45.58 47.56 -116.40
N ARG A 121 46.34 46.66 -115.76
CA ARG A 121 47.64 46.20 -116.28
C ARG A 121 47.50 45.54 -117.65
N VAL A 122 46.52 44.64 -117.80
CA VAL A 122 46.24 43.98 -119.08
C VAL A 122 45.83 44.99 -120.16
N ALA A 123 45.00 45.98 -119.81
CA ALA A 123 44.58 47.02 -120.73
C ALA A 123 45.74 47.89 -121.21
N LYS A 124 46.64 48.28 -120.29
CA LYS A 124 47.83 49.07 -120.62
C LYS A 124 48.73 48.36 -121.63
N ASP A 125 49.08 47.10 -121.36
CA ASP A 125 49.99 46.33 -122.22
C ASP A 125 49.42 46.19 -123.64
N LYS A 126 48.10 45.97 -123.75
CA LYS A 126 47.40 45.87 -125.03
C LYS A 126 47.33 47.19 -125.79
N LEU A 127 47.08 48.29 -125.09
CA LEU A 127 47.07 49.62 -125.71
C LEU A 127 48.46 50.04 -126.20
N ILE A 128 49.53 49.72 -125.47
CA ILE A 128 50.92 49.95 -125.92
C ILE A 128 51.19 49.13 -127.19
N GLN A 129 50.76 47.87 -127.22
CA GLN A 129 50.86 47.02 -128.40
C GLN A 129 50.16 47.67 -129.60
N PHE A 130 48.91 48.10 -129.44
CA PHE A 130 48.15 48.75 -130.51
C PHE A 130 48.78 50.07 -130.99
N LYS A 131 49.35 50.87 -130.08
CA LYS A 131 50.08 52.08 -130.45
C LYS A 131 51.29 51.79 -131.34
N ASN A 132 52.08 50.78 -130.97
CA ASN A 132 53.24 50.37 -131.75
C ASN A 132 52.82 49.82 -133.13
N ASP A 133 51.75 49.02 -133.17
CA ASP A 133 51.20 48.50 -134.42
C ASP A 133 50.68 49.62 -135.36
N LEU A 134 50.18 50.74 -134.81
CA LEU A 134 49.81 51.94 -135.56
C LEU A 134 51.04 52.68 -136.12
N ALA A 135 52.10 52.84 -135.33
CA ALA A 135 53.29 53.59 -135.72
C ALA A 135 54.17 52.86 -136.76
N GLU A 136 54.16 51.53 -136.78
CA GLU A 136 54.94 50.74 -137.76
C GLU A 136 54.25 50.61 -139.13
N SER A 137 52.96 50.94 -139.23
CA SER A 137 52.21 50.84 -140.49
C SER A 137 52.54 52.03 -141.41
N SER A 138 53.03 51.75 -142.62
CA SER A 138 53.17 52.75 -143.69
C SER A 138 51.89 52.90 -144.54
N GLU A 139 50.77 52.35 -144.09
CA GLU A 139 49.49 52.35 -144.82
C GLU A 139 48.61 53.55 -144.45
N LEU A 140 47.79 54.02 -145.40
CA LEU A 140 46.90 55.18 -145.23
C LEU A 140 45.68 54.94 -144.32
N TYR A 141 45.45 53.70 -143.88
CA TYR A 141 44.30 53.29 -143.06
C TYR A 141 44.76 52.48 -141.85
N ILE A 142 43.89 52.32 -140.84
CA ILE A 142 44.23 51.56 -139.62
C ILE A 142 44.42 50.07 -139.97
N PRO A 143 45.44 49.37 -139.43
CA PRO A 143 45.61 47.94 -139.69
C PRO A 143 44.63 47.10 -138.82
N SER A 144 43.39 46.91 -139.27
CA SER A 144 42.34 46.21 -138.48
C SER A 144 42.70 44.79 -138.04
N ALA A 145 43.57 44.09 -138.78
CA ALA A 145 44.02 42.75 -138.43
C ALA A 145 44.91 42.72 -137.18
N LYS A 146 45.70 43.78 -136.95
CA LYS A 146 46.58 43.93 -135.77
C LYS A 146 45.91 44.67 -134.63
N ILE A 147 45.01 45.59 -134.96
CA ILE A 147 44.26 46.38 -133.98
C ILE A 147 42.78 46.08 -134.18
N PRO A 148 42.22 45.08 -133.49
CA PRO A 148 40.79 44.79 -133.58
C PRO A 148 39.98 45.87 -132.86
N LYS A 149 38.96 46.40 -133.54
CA LYS A 149 38.04 47.43 -133.01
C LYS A 149 37.48 47.13 -131.62
N HIS A 150 37.03 45.90 -131.38
CA HIS A 150 36.39 45.51 -130.11
C HIS A 150 37.39 45.46 -128.94
N GLU A 151 38.63 45.03 -129.18
CA GLU A 151 39.68 45.05 -128.16
C GLU A 151 40.13 46.48 -127.88
N LEU A 152 40.30 47.29 -128.93
CA LEU A 152 40.64 48.70 -128.79
C LEU A 152 39.60 49.44 -127.95
N ILE A 153 38.31 49.32 -128.28
CA ILE A 153 37.20 49.93 -127.52
C ILE A 153 37.16 49.42 -126.07
N LYS A 154 37.36 48.11 -125.85
CA LYS A 154 37.35 47.50 -124.51
C LYS A 154 38.47 48.04 -123.62
N TYR A 155 39.70 48.11 -124.13
CA TYR A 155 40.86 48.55 -123.35
C TYR A 155 40.93 50.07 -123.23
N LEU A 156 40.39 50.79 -124.22
CA LEU A 156 40.14 52.20 -124.10
C LEU A 156 39.05 52.52 -123.06
N GLU A 157 38.18 51.57 -122.75
CA GLU A 157 37.00 51.77 -121.87
C GLU A 157 36.08 52.90 -122.37
N CYS A 158 35.98 53.08 -123.69
CA CYS A 158 35.18 54.15 -124.30
C CYS A 158 33.75 53.77 -124.66
N THR A 159 33.29 52.59 -124.20
CA THR A 159 31.92 52.11 -124.41
C THR A 159 30.83 53.07 -123.92
N SER A 160 31.18 54.00 -123.03
CA SER A 160 30.27 54.99 -122.44
C SER A 160 30.12 56.28 -123.26
N SER A 161 30.96 56.51 -124.28
CA SER A 161 30.95 57.74 -125.08
C SER A 161 30.50 57.47 -126.51
N ALA A 162 29.25 57.82 -126.83
CA ALA A 162 28.67 57.60 -128.15
C ALA A 162 29.47 58.28 -129.27
N GLY A 163 30.07 59.45 -129.01
CA GLY A 163 30.88 60.17 -129.99
C GLY A 163 32.21 59.47 -130.32
N LEU A 164 32.86 58.88 -129.32
CA LEU A 164 34.12 58.15 -129.51
C LEU A 164 33.91 56.80 -130.20
N VAL A 165 32.82 56.10 -129.83
CA VAL A 165 32.44 54.85 -130.51
C VAL A 165 32.15 55.14 -131.98
N GLN A 166 31.39 56.20 -132.30
CA GLN A 166 31.14 56.60 -133.68
C GLN A 166 32.40 57.00 -134.45
N PHE A 167 33.39 57.61 -133.78
CA PHE A 167 34.69 57.91 -134.38
C PHE A 167 35.41 56.63 -134.81
N PHE A 168 35.57 55.66 -133.91
CA PHE A 168 36.15 54.37 -134.25
C PHE A 168 35.28 53.57 -135.24
N ASP A 169 33.96 53.71 -135.21
CA ASP A 169 33.09 53.11 -136.22
C ASP A 169 33.41 53.61 -137.62
N ARG A 170 33.60 54.93 -137.79
CA ARG A 170 33.95 55.53 -139.08
C ARG A 170 35.37 55.18 -139.52
N LEU A 171 36.34 55.21 -138.61
CA LEU A 171 37.73 54.87 -138.88
C LEU A 171 37.87 53.48 -139.55
N TYR A 172 37.23 52.46 -138.96
CA TYR A 172 37.27 51.10 -139.49
C TYR A 172 36.37 50.91 -140.72
N ALA A 173 35.25 51.63 -140.83
CA ALA A 173 34.41 51.60 -142.02
C ALA A 173 35.14 52.17 -143.26
N ASN A 174 35.98 53.19 -143.07
CA ASN A 174 36.80 53.77 -144.13
C ASN A 174 37.83 52.77 -144.69
N GLU A 175 38.49 52.01 -143.82
CA GLU A 175 39.42 50.92 -144.22
C GLU A 175 38.69 49.80 -144.99
N GLU A 176 37.53 49.36 -144.48
CA GLU A 176 36.73 48.29 -145.09
C GLU A 176 36.24 48.68 -146.49
N ASN A 177 35.81 49.93 -146.67
CA ASN A 177 35.39 50.47 -147.96
C ASN A 177 36.55 50.56 -148.97
N ALA A 178 37.76 50.96 -148.53
CA ALA A 178 38.94 51.17 -149.39
C ALA A 178 39.55 49.87 -149.96
N ASN A 179 39.26 48.72 -149.35
CA ASN A 179 39.76 47.41 -149.75
C ASN A 179 38.75 46.57 -150.58
N SER A 180 37.65 47.17 -151.08
CA SER A 180 36.64 46.47 -151.89
C SER A 180 37.03 46.35 -153.39
N TRP A 181 36.93 45.13 -153.98
CA TRP A 181 37.53 44.75 -155.28
C TRP A 181 36.44 44.57 -156.37
N GLY A 182 36.21 45.57 -157.25
CA GLY A 182 35.18 45.39 -158.29
C GLY A 182 34.82 46.51 -159.29
N GLY A 183 35.54 47.63 -159.40
CA GLY A 183 35.30 48.61 -160.48
C GLY A 183 35.89 49.99 -160.20
N TRP A 184 37.04 50.29 -160.81
CA TRP A 184 37.71 51.61 -160.86
C TRP A 184 37.82 52.29 -159.49
N ASN A 185 38.88 51.93 -158.73
CA ASN A 185 39.13 52.40 -157.36
C ASN A 185 39.55 53.89 -157.33
N PHE A 186 38.63 54.75 -157.75
CA PHE A 186 38.78 56.19 -157.73
C PHE A 186 38.92 56.67 -156.29
N THR A 187 38.38 56.00 -155.28
CA THR A 187 38.46 56.43 -153.88
C THR A 187 39.87 56.25 -153.32
N ARG A 188 40.45 55.04 -153.34
CA ARG A 188 41.83 54.83 -152.88
C ARG A 188 42.83 55.61 -153.73
N LEU A 189 42.59 55.74 -155.04
CA LEU A 189 43.47 56.50 -155.94
C LEU A 189 43.31 58.02 -155.75
N LYS A 190 42.09 58.53 -155.50
CA LYS A 190 41.81 59.93 -155.13
C LYS A 190 42.40 60.25 -153.77
N ASP A 191 42.32 59.34 -152.82
CA ASP A 191 42.87 59.54 -151.48
C ASP A 191 44.40 59.51 -151.55
N TYR A 192 45.01 58.59 -152.29
CA TYR A 192 46.46 58.59 -152.55
C TYR A 192 46.91 59.83 -153.35
N TRP A 193 46.11 60.29 -154.31
CA TRP A 193 46.44 61.44 -155.14
C TRP A 193 46.29 62.75 -154.37
N ASN A 194 45.22 62.91 -153.60
CA ASN A 194 45.05 64.02 -152.66
C ASN A 194 46.16 64.02 -151.60
N HIS A 195 46.57 62.84 -151.14
CA HIS A 195 47.68 62.69 -150.20
C HIS A 195 49.04 63.08 -150.82
N ASN A 196 49.28 62.85 -152.11
CA ASN A 196 50.56 63.16 -152.78
C ASN A 196 50.61 64.47 -153.58
N THR A 197 49.50 65.18 -153.80
CA THR A 197 49.47 66.46 -154.56
C THR A 197 49.04 67.69 -153.76
N SER A 198 48.69 67.54 -152.48
CA SER A 198 48.35 68.64 -151.58
C SER A 198 49.62 69.23 -150.93
N PHE A 199 50.27 70.17 -151.60
CA PHE A 199 51.52 70.82 -151.15
C PHE A 199 51.37 71.69 -149.86
N LEU A 200 50.18 71.81 -149.24
CA LEU A 200 49.95 72.65 -148.03
C LEU A 200 48.82 72.18 -147.05
N ALA A 201 48.47 70.88 -146.97
CA ALA A 201 47.63 70.31 -145.88
C ALA A 201 47.76 68.77 -145.76
N ALA A 202 47.74 68.23 -144.53
CA ALA A 202 47.71 66.78 -144.26
C ALA A 202 46.36 66.16 -144.65
N SER A 203 46.34 64.85 -144.94
CA SER A 203 45.11 64.13 -145.33
C SER A 203 44.22 63.86 -144.12
N ASP A 204 42.89 64.02 -144.24
CA ASP A 204 41.91 63.72 -143.17
C ASP A 204 42.11 62.31 -142.55
N LEU A 205 42.62 61.34 -143.31
CA LEU A 205 42.91 59.98 -142.84
C LEU A 205 44.14 59.88 -141.91
N GLU A 206 45.14 60.73 -142.14
CA GLU A 206 46.33 60.82 -141.29
C GLU A 206 45.97 61.47 -139.94
N ASP A 207 45.05 62.43 -139.96
CA ASP A 207 44.52 63.09 -138.76
C ASP A 207 43.70 62.10 -137.90
N ASP A 208 42.90 61.23 -138.52
CA ASP A 208 42.15 60.18 -137.83
C ASP A 208 43.06 59.11 -137.16
N LEU A 209 44.15 58.71 -137.82
CA LEU A 209 45.14 57.77 -137.24
C LEU A 209 45.95 58.42 -136.13
N SER A 210 46.35 59.68 -136.32
CA SER A 210 47.00 60.49 -135.27
C SER A 210 46.08 60.63 -134.05
N THR A 211 44.82 60.98 -134.26
CA THR A 211 43.79 61.09 -133.20
C THR A 211 43.60 59.76 -132.46
N THR A 212 43.61 58.63 -133.18
CA THR A 212 43.55 57.29 -132.55
C THR A 212 44.77 57.01 -131.68
N SER A 213 45.98 57.32 -132.16
CA SER A 213 47.21 57.18 -131.39
C SER A 213 47.20 58.07 -130.15
N GLU A 214 46.73 59.32 -130.27
CA GLU A 214 46.56 60.25 -129.14
C GLU A 214 45.57 59.72 -128.10
N TYR A 215 44.44 59.13 -128.51
CA TYR A 215 43.48 58.51 -127.59
C TYR A 215 44.07 57.29 -126.87
N ILE A 216 44.85 56.47 -127.56
CA ILE A 216 45.58 55.34 -126.96
C ILE A 216 46.60 55.85 -125.93
N GLU A 217 47.43 56.82 -126.31
CA GLU A 217 48.43 57.44 -125.44
C GLU A 217 47.78 58.05 -124.19
N TYR A 218 46.73 58.84 -124.39
CA TYR A 218 45.99 59.48 -123.32
C TYR A 218 45.40 58.44 -122.36
N LYS A 219 44.82 57.34 -122.87
CA LYS A 219 44.31 56.27 -122.02
C LYS A 219 45.41 55.53 -121.28
N ILE A 220 46.56 55.25 -121.89
CA ILE A 220 47.70 54.64 -121.20
C ILE A 220 48.13 55.53 -120.02
N GLN A 221 48.25 56.84 -120.23
CA GLN A 221 48.57 57.79 -119.15
C GLN A 221 47.51 57.78 -118.03
N LEU A 222 46.22 57.65 -118.37
CA LEU A 222 45.16 57.54 -117.37
C LEU A 222 45.22 56.22 -116.59
N ILE A 223 45.49 55.10 -117.26
CA ILE A 223 45.68 53.80 -116.62
C ILE A 223 46.90 53.84 -115.70
N GLU A 224 48.00 54.46 -116.14
CA GLU A 224 49.18 54.66 -115.32
C GLU A 224 48.88 55.52 -114.09
N LYS A 225 48.13 56.60 -114.23
CA LYS A 225 47.68 57.42 -113.09
C LYS A 225 46.81 56.61 -112.12
N GLU A 226 45.89 55.77 -112.63
CA GLU A 226 45.03 54.91 -111.80
C GLU A 226 45.85 53.85 -111.05
N LEU A 227 46.83 53.22 -111.72
CA LEU A 227 47.73 52.23 -111.10
C LEU A 227 48.77 52.85 -110.15
N MET A 228 49.21 54.10 -110.41
CA MET A 228 50.13 54.82 -109.51
C MET A 228 49.43 55.31 -108.23
N GLY A 229 48.09 55.32 -108.19
CA GLY A 229 47.34 55.55 -106.96
C GLY A 229 47.48 56.95 -106.36
N GLY A 230 47.68 58.00 -107.18
CA GLY A 230 47.73 59.38 -106.69
C GLY A 230 46.39 59.87 -106.11
N GLU A 231 46.36 60.84 -105.19
CA GLU A 231 45.14 61.16 -104.41
C GLU A 231 43.96 61.76 -105.19
N ASN A 232 44.18 62.31 -106.39
CA ASN A 232 43.16 63.02 -107.14
C ASN A 232 42.70 62.23 -108.37
N LYS A 233 41.39 61.92 -108.41
CA LYS A 233 40.72 61.38 -109.59
C LYS A 233 40.94 62.32 -110.77
N SER A 234 41.43 61.80 -111.90
CA SER A 234 41.49 62.58 -113.14
C SER A 234 40.08 62.75 -113.70
N GLU A 235 39.65 63.98 -113.98
CA GLU A 235 38.37 64.25 -114.65
C GLU A 235 38.50 63.89 -116.14
N SER A 236 38.16 62.65 -116.48
CA SER A 236 38.19 62.17 -117.85
C SER A 236 37.01 61.26 -118.14
N ILE A 237 36.43 61.43 -119.33
CA ILE A 237 35.32 60.61 -119.85
C ILE A 237 35.77 59.13 -120.02
N TRP A 238 37.08 58.88 -120.05
CA TRP A 238 37.66 57.55 -120.22
C TRP A 238 37.86 56.80 -118.89
N ILE A 239 37.44 57.34 -117.72
CA ILE A 239 37.56 56.65 -116.43
C ILE A 239 36.18 56.13 -115.97
N PRO A 240 36.02 54.83 -115.69
CA PRO A 240 34.77 54.29 -115.19
C PRO A 240 34.54 54.60 -113.70
N ASP A 241 33.29 54.47 -113.25
CA ASP A 241 32.92 54.72 -111.84
C ASP A 241 33.57 53.75 -110.86
N HIS A 242 33.85 52.52 -111.29
CA HIS A 242 34.51 51.48 -110.48
C HIS A 242 36.04 51.54 -110.66
N ASN A 243 36.62 52.68 -110.30
CA ASN A 243 38.06 52.91 -110.33
C ASN A 243 38.71 52.67 -108.95
N ILE A 244 40.04 52.55 -108.95
CA ILE A 244 40.82 52.31 -107.72
C ILE A 244 40.56 53.39 -106.65
N TRP A 245 40.41 54.66 -107.05
CA TRP A 245 40.17 55.77 -106.11
C TRP A 245 38.84 55.65 -105.35
N ALA A 246 37.76 55.28 -106.05
CA ALA A 246 36.44 55.09 -105.44
C ALA A 246 36.46 53.95 -104.41
N LEU A 247 37.14 52.85 -104.73
CA LEU A 247 37.31 51.71 -103.82
C LEU A 247 38.19 52.06 -102.61
N GLN A 248 39.26 52.82 -102.82
CA GLN A 248 40.14 53.27 -101.73
C GLN A 248 39.44 54.25 -100.80
N ASN A 249 38.55 55.11 -101.32
CA ASN A 249 37.75 56.02 -100.50
C ASN A 249 36.70 55.26 -99.66
N SER A 250 36.04 54.26 -100.26
CA SER A 250 35.14 53.36 -99.54
C SER A 250 35.86 52.58 -98.44
N TYR A 251 37.06 52.04 -98.72
CA TYR A 251 37.92 51.40 -97.74
C TYR A 251 38.30 52.33 -96.58
N LYS A 252 38.79 53.55 -96.87
CA LYS A 252 39.15 54.54 -95.84
C LYS A 252 37.94 54.89 -94.96
N THR A 253 36.76 55.03 -95.57
CA THR A 253 35.51 55.33 -94.84
C THR A 253 35.12 54.18 -93.90
N ALA A 254 35.17 52.94 -94.38
CA ALA A 254 34.83 51.76 -93.57
C ALA A 254 35.83 51.54 -92.42
N VAL A 255 37.13 51.73 -92.65
CA VAL A 255 38.17 51.68 -91.61
C VAL A 255 37.93 52.74 -90.53
N SER A 256 37.63 53.99 -90.93
CA SER A 256 37.35 55.07 -89.98
C SER A 256 36.13 54.76 -89.11
N LYS A 257 35.05 54.23 -89.70
CA LYS A 257 33.83 53.85 -88.96
C LYS A 257 34.09 52.69 -88.00
N LYS A 258 34.82 51.66 -88.44
CA LYS A 258 35.21 50.53 -87.60
C LYS A 258 36.01 51.00 -86.36
N GLN A 259 36.97 51.90 -86.54
CA GLN A 259 37.74 52.46 -85.43
C GLN A 259 36.88 53.27 -84.46
N GLU A 260 35.92 54.04 -84.97
CA GLU A 260 34.96 54.78 -84.15
C GLU A 260 34.08 53.84 -83.30
N ASP A 261 33.56 52.77 -83.90
CA ASP A 261 32.75 51.77 -83.20
C ASP A 261 33.57 50.93 -82.21
N GLU A 262 34.84 50.61 -82.49
CA GLU A 262 35.76 49.95 -81.55
C GLU A 262 36.02 50.81 -80.31
N LEU A 263 36.24 52.12 -80.50
CA LEU A 263 36.37 53.08 -79.40
C LEU A 263 35.08 53.19 -78.58
N LYS A 264 33.93 53.21 -79.26
CA LYS A 264 32.61 53.21 -78.62
C LYS A 264 32.37 51.94 -77.80
N LEU A 265 32.73 50.77 -78.33
CA LEU A 265 32.63 49.48 -77.64
C LEU A 265 33.48 49.45 -76.36
N SER A 266 34.73 49.93 -76.43
CA SER A 266 35.59 50.02 -75.25
C SER A 266 35.01 50.93 -74.16
N LYS A 267 34.40 52.07 -74.54
CA LYS A 267 33.74 52.99 -73.60
C LYS A 267 32.54 52.31 -72.91
N LEU A 268 31.68 51.63 -73.68
CA LEU A 268 30.52 50.92 -73.15
C LEU A 268 30.90 49.79 -72.19
N GLN A 269 31.98 49.05 -72.46
CA GLN A 269 32.48 48.00 -71.56
C GLN A 269 33.00 48.54 -70.22
N ILE A 270 33.66 49.71 -70.24
CA ILE A 270 34.10 50.40 -69.01
C ILE A 270 32.88 50.87 -68.22
N GLU A 271 31.89 51.46 -68.90
CA GLU A 271 30.65 51.92 -68.27
C GLU A 271 29.87 50.78 -67.62
N GLN A 272 29.77 49.62 -68.29
CA GLN A 272 29.13 48.42 -67.72
C GLN A 272 29.78 47.97 -66.41
N LYS A 273 31.12 47.90 -66.36
CA LYS A 273 31.87 47.52 -65.15
C LYS A 273 31.68 48.54 -64.04
N LYS A 274 31.69 49.83 -64.37
CA LYS A 274 31.47 50.92 -63.41
C LYS A 274 30.08 50.84 -62.78
N LEU A 275 29.03 50.65 -63.57
CA LEU A 275 27.66 50.52 -63.06
C LEU A 275 27.48 49.27 -62.20
N ALA A 276 28.10 48.14 -62.57
CA ALA A 276 28.05 46.93 -61.75
C ALA A 276 28.75 47.13 -60.39
N ALA A 277 29.88 47.83 -60.35
CA ALA A 277 30.57 48.18 -59.11
C ALA A 277 29.74 49.13 -58.24
N GLU A 278 29.16 50.19 -58.83
CA GLU A 278 28.28 51.13 -58.11
C GLU A 278 27.03 50.45 -57.55
N LYS A 279 26.44 49.49 -58.27
CA LYS A 279 25.32 48.67 -57.77
C LYS A 279 25.74 47.91 -56.51
N ASN A 280 26.87 47.21 -56.57
CA ASN A 280 27.34 46.39 -55.46
C ASN A 280 27.69 47.25 -54.23
N GLU A 281 28.38 48.38 -54.43
CA GLU A 281 28.72 49.32 -53.35
C GLU A 281 27.46 49.84 -52.62
N LYS A 282 26.42 50.22 -53.38
CA LYS A 282 25.15 50.67 -52.79
C LYS A 282 24.42 49.56 -52.05
N LEU A 283 24.44 48.32 -52.55
CA LEU A 283 23.85 47.17 -51.87
C LEU A 283 24.61 46.81 -50.60
N GLU A 284 25.95 46.83 -50.63
CA GLU A 284 26.80 46.58 -49.45
C GLU A 284 26.55 47.61 -48.35
N TYR A 285 26.44 48.91 -48.71
CA TYR A 285 26.09 49.96 -47.76
C TYR A 285 24.76 49.70 -47.05
N LEU A 286 23.70 49.36 -47.81
CA LEU A 286 22.39 49.05 -47.23
C LEU A 286 22.39 47.77 -46.39
N ASN A 287 23.12 46.74 -46.81
CA ASN A 287 23.28 45.51 -46.05
C ASN A 287 23.98 45.78 -44.71
N ALA A 288 25.03 46.61 -44.71
CA ALA A 288 25.74 47.00 -43.50
C ALA A 288 24.88 47.85 -42.57
N GLU A 289 24.11 48.81 -43.10
CA GLU A 289 23.17 49.63 -42.33
C GLU A 289 22.10 48.75 -41.65
N TYR A 290 21.48 47.83 -42.39
CA TYR A 290 20.47 46.92 -41.83
C TYR A 290 21.06 45.97 -40.78
N ALA A 291 22.26 45.43 -41.01
CA ALA A 291 22.94 44.57 -40.06
C ALA A 291 23.17 45.25 -38.71
N GLN A 292 23.54 46.55 -38.69
CA GLN A 292 23.70 47.31 -37.45
C GLN A 292 22.37 47.48 -36.70
N THR A 293 21.28 47.83 -37.40
CA THR A 293 19.94 47.92 -36.77
C THR A 293 19.49 46.57 -36.22
N LYS A 294 19.74 45.49 -36.97
CA LYS A 294 19.37 44.14 -36.54
C LYS A 294 20.11 43.72 -35.28
N GLN A 295 21.40 44.00 -35.23
CA GLN A 295 22.24 43.75 -34.06
C GLN A 295 21.75 44.53 -32.82
N LEU A 296 21.34 45.78 -32.99
CA LEU A 296 20.77 46.58 -31.90
C LEU A 296 19.47 45.96 -31.34
N PHE A 297 18.61 45.45 -32.21
CA PHE A 297 17.40 44.72 -31.82
C PHE A 297 17.72 43.43 -31.07
N GLU A 298 18.63 42.62 -31.57
CA GLU A 298 19.05 41.37 -30.93
C GLU A 298 19.67 41.61 -29.54
N ASN A 299 20.48 42.65 -29.38
CA ASN A 299 21.04 43.07 -28.09
C ASN A 299 19.95 43.55 -27.12
N THR A 300 18.95 44.28 -27.61
CA THR A 300 17.82 44.74 -26.79
C THR A 300 16.96 43.57 -26.33
N LYS A 301 16.73 42.58 -27.20
CA LYS A 301 16.05 41.33 -26.88
C LYS A 301 16.80 40.50 -25.84
N LEU A 302 18.12 40.38 -25.98
CA LEU A 302 18.97 39.72 -24.99
C LEU A 302 18.89 40.40 -23.62
N THR A 303 18.95 41.74 -23.59
CA THR A 303 18.83 42.54 -22.37
C THR A 303 17.49 42.29 -21.68
N HIS A 304 16.39 42.23 -22.44
CA HIS A 304 15.08 41.93 -21.89
C HIS A 304 15.00 40.53 -21.27
N MET A 305 15.52 39.50 -21.96
CA MET A 305 15.57 38.13 -21.44
C MET A 305 16.42 38.04 -20.14
N LEU A 306 17.52 38.78 -20.05
CA LEU A 306 18.33 38.88 -18.82
C LEU A 306 17.55 39.53 -17.67
N SER A 307 16.80 40.61 -17.94
CA SER A 307 15.95 41.23 -16.93
C SER A 307 14.84 40.29 -16.43
N GLN A 308 14.24 39.49 -17.32
CA GLN A 308 13.24 38.47 -16.96
C GLN A 308 13.83 37.40 -16.02
N LEU A 309 15.01 36.91 -16.36
CA LEU A 309 15.72 35.92 -15.54
C LEU A 309 16.14 36.49 -14.19
N SER A 310 16.71 37.69 -14.17
CA SER A 310 17.11 38.39 -12.94
C SER A 310 15.92 38.59 -12.00
N ASN A 311 14.76 38.96 -12.55
CA ASN A 311 13.53 39.05 -11.76
C ASN A 311 13.09 37.70 -11.19
N THR A 312 13.05 36.67 -12.04
CA THR A 312 12.64 35.32 -11.61
C THR A 312 13.59 34.79 -10.52
N GLN A 313 14.90 35.05 -10.65
CA GLN A 313 15.91 34.70 -9.65
C GLN A 313 15.70 35.44 -8.32
N ALA A 314 15.41 36.74 -8.36
CA ALA A 314 15.12 37.51 -7.15
C ALA A 314 13.90 36.94 -6.39
N VAL A 315 12.87 36.50 -7.14
CA VAL A 315 11.70 35.83 -6.54
C VAL A 315 12.07 34.48 -5.94
N VAL A 316 12.86 33.65 -6.64
CA VAL A 316 13.31 32.34 -6.10
C VAL A 316 14.18 32.52 -4.86
N ALA A 317 15.08 33.51 -4.84
CA ALA A 317 15.90 33.81 -3.67
C ALA A 317 15.05 34.20 -2.45
N LEU A 318 13.98 34.99 -2.65
CA LEU A 318 13.02 35.29 -1.58
C LEU A 318 12.28 34.03 -1.10
N ASP A 319 11.84 33.17 -2.02
CA ASP A 319 11.16 31.91 -1.67
C ASP A 319 12.10 30.99 -0.86
N ILE A 320 13.37 30.87 -1.25
CA ILE A 320 14.41 30.12 -0.52
C ILE A 320 14.62 30.71 0.88
N LEU A 321 14.68 32.03 1.01
CA LEU A 321 14.87 32.70 2.29
C LEU A 321 13.67 32.50 3.22
N LYS A 322 12.44 32.62 2.70
CA LYS A 322 11.20 32.29 3.42
C LYS A 322 11.18 30.83 3.88
N LEU A 323 11.57 29.90 3.00
CA LEU A 323 11.70 28.49 3.35
C LEU A 323 12.72 28.30 4.48
N GLY A 324 13.88 28.95 4.40
CA GLY A 324 14.92 28.87 5.42
C GLY A 324 14.44 29.35 6.80
N HIS A 325 13.73 30.48 6.84
CA HIS A 325 13.16 31.00 8.08
C HIS A 325 12.09 30.06 8.65
N ALA A 326 11.16 29.59 7.80
CA ALA A 326 10.10 28.67 8.21
C ALA A 326 10.67 27.35 8.75
N LEU A 327 11.68 26.78 8.08
CA LEU A 327 12.35 25.56 8.54
C LEU A 327 13.10 25.78 9.85
N THR A 328 13.74 26.94 10.04
CA THR A 328 14.41 27.29 11.31
C THR A 328 13.39 27.37 12.45
N ASP A 329 12.22 27.99 12.21
CA ASP A 329 11.16 28.09 13.22
C ASP A 329 10.55 26.73 13.58
N ILE A 330 10.39 25.86 12.58
CA ILE A 330 9.95 24.48 12.80
C ILE A 330 11.03 23.70 13.55
N GLU A 331 12.31 23.87 13.22
CA GLU A 331 13.43 23.20 13.89
C GLU A 331 13.53 23.62 15.35
N GLU A 332 13.42 24.91 15.68
CA GLU A 332 13.41 25.36 17.08
C GLU A 332 12.24 24.77 17.87
N LYS A 333 11.04 24.74 17.27
CA LYS A 333 9.86 24.11 17.88
C LYS A 333 10.05 22.59 18.03
N GLU A 334 10.61 21.91 17.04
CA GLU A 334 10.92 20.48 17.08
C GLU A 334 11.94 20.17 18.16
N ILE A 335 13.01 20.96 18.29
CA ILE A 335 14.04 20.79 19.33
C ILE A 335 13.41 20.97 20.72
N SER A 336 12.58 22.02 20.89
CA SER A 336 11.86 22.26 22.15
C SER A 336 10.91 21.11 22.47
N PHE A 337 10.15 20.65 21.48
CA PHE A 337 9.22 19.53 21.61
C PHE A 337 9.96 18.24 21.95
N ASN A 338 11.02 17.90 21.21
CA ASN A 338 11.82 16.70 21.39
C ASN A 338 12.50 16.65 22.76
N LYS A 339 12.84 17.81 23.33
CA LYS A 339 13.32 17.88 24.71
C LYS A 339 12.24 17.43 25.71
N VAL A 340 11.03 17.95 25.60
CA VAL A 340 9.88 17.54 26.42
C VAL A 340 9.53 16.07 26.17
N PHE A 341 9.55 15.65 24.90
CA PHE A 341 9.29 14.26 24.48
C PHE A 341 10.29 13.27 25.10
N LYS A 342 11.57 13.63 25.22
CA LYS A 342 12.57 12.82 25.93
C LYS A 342 12.34 12.75 27.44
N GLU A 343 11.76 13.78 28.03
CA GLU A 343 11.44 13.81 29.46
C GLU A 343 10.23 12.91 29.81
N PHE A 344 9.41 12.51 28.82
CA PHE A 344 8.25 11.62 29.03
C PHE A 344 8.60 10.27 29.64
N TYR A 345 9.80 9.75 29.38
CA TYR A 345 10.26 8.53 30.03
C TYR A 345 10.28 8.67 31.56
N GLN A 346 10.62 9.86 32.08
CA GLN A 346 10.75 10.13 33.51
C GLN A 346 9.42 10.49 34.19
N PHE A 347 8.37 10.78 33.42
CA PHE A 347 7.09 11.16 33.99
C PHE A 347 6.39 9.97 34.64
N LYS A 348 5.66 10.27 35.72
CA LYS A 348 4.66 9.34 36.26
C LYS A 348 3.61 9.08 35.19
N ASN A 349 3.08 7.88 35.16
CA ASN A 349 2.22 7.44 34.07
C ASN A 349 0.92 8.25 34.00
N GLU A 350 0.35 8.65 35.13
CA GLU A 350 -0.85 9.48 35.21
C GLU A 350 -0.59 10.89 34.65
N ASP A 351 0.54 11.49 35.02
CA ASP A 351 0.96 12.81 34.53
C ASP A 351 1.26 12.76 33.03
N LEU A 352 1.88 11.67 32.56
CA LEU A 352 2.15 11.42 31.15
C LEU A 352 0.85 11.35 30.33
N VAL A 353 -0.13 10.54 30.75
CA VAL A 353 -1.42 10.43 30.06
C VAL A 353 -2.15 11.78 29.99
N ALA A 354 -2.08 12.58 31.06
CA ALA A 354 -2.68 13.91 31.09
C ALA A 354 -1.99 14.89 30.12
N GLN A 355 -0.66 14.90 30.07
CA GLN A 355 0.12 15.85 29.25
C GLN A 355 0.22 15.46 27.78
N ILE A 356 -0.01 14.19 27.42
CA ILE A 356 0.05 13.73 26.03
C ILE A 356 -0.92 14.51 25.13
N LYS A 357 -2.12 14.86 25.63
CA LYS A 357 -3.10 15.63 24.83
C LYS A 357 -2.57 17.01 24.45
N ASP A 358 -1.98 17.73 25.40
CA ASP A 358 -1.41 19.06 25.13
C ASP A 358 -0.24 18.95 24.14
N CYS A 359 0.55 17.87 24.24
CA CYS A 359 1.65 17.60 23.31
C CYS A 359 1.19 17.14 21.92
N GLU A 360 0.07 16.42 21.81
CA GLU A 360 -0.58 16.12 20.52
C GLU A 360 -1.01 17.41 19.82
N GLU A 361 -1.60 18.36 20.55
CA GLU A 361 -1.98 19.67 20.00
C GLU A 361 -0.76 20.48 19.53
N GLU A 362 0.30 20.55 20.34
CA GLU A 362 1.55 21.23 19.96
C GLU A 362 2.21 20.58 18.75
N LEU A 363 2.30 19.25 18.70
CA LEU A 363 2.88 18.53 17.56
C LEU A 363 2.02 18.68 16.30
N THR A 364 0.70 18.78 16.45
CA THR A 364 -0.21 19.09 15.34
C THR A 364 0.06 20.49 14.80
N LYS A 365 0.30 21.49 15.66
CA LYS A 365 0.69 22.85 15.21
C LYS A 365 2.02 22.84 14.45
N ILE A 366 3.02 22.07 14.90
CA ILE A 366 4.30 21.90 14.20
C ILE A 366 4.08 21.24 12.83
N SER A 367 3.31 20.14 12.78
CA SER A 367 2.98 19.42 11.55
C SER A 367 2.19 20.26 10.56
N ASP A 368 1.22 21.04 11.05
CA ASP A 368 0.43 21.97 10.24
C ASP A 368 1.31 23.07 9.65
N SER A 369 2.33 23.54 10.37
CA SER A 369 3.31 24.51 9.85
C SER A 369 4.10 23.94 8.66
N ILE A 370 4.30 22.61 8.60
CA ILE A 370 4.95 21.94 7.47
C ILE A 370 3.97 21.76 6.30
N SER A 371 2.77 21.27 6.59
CA SER A 371 1.89 20.66 5.58
C SER A 371 0.72 21.53 5.14
N LYS A 372 0.22 22.44 5.99
CA LYS A 372 -0.95 23.28 5.71
C LYS A 372 -0.53 24.68 5.31
N ALA A 373 -1.06 25.15 4.19
CA ALA A 373 -0.89 26.53 3.77
C ALA A 373 -1.75 27.44 4.67
N SER A 374 -1.24 28.62 4.98
CA SER A 374 -2.08 29.67 5.56
C SER A 374 -2.88 30.35 4.45
N LEU A 375 -3.94 31.09 4.78
CA LEU A 375 -4.73 31.85 3.80
C LEU A 375 -3.91 32.86 2.98
N LYS A 376 -2.70 33.22 3.42
CA LYS A 376 -1.84 34.24 2.79
C LYS A 376 -0.48 33.71 2.34
N GLU A 377 -0.04 32.57 2.85
CA GLU A 377 1.31 32.04 2.64
C GLU A 377 1.26 30.55 2.32
N LYS A 378 2.15 30.16 1.42
CA LYS A 378 2.33 28.76 1.01
C LYS A 378 2.86 27.94 2.16
N SER A 379 2.48 26.67 2.21
CA SER A 379 3.07 25.74 3.18
C SER A 379 4.55 25.48 2.83
N VAL A 380 5.30 24.93 3.79
CA VAL A 380 6.67 24.48 3.54
C VAL A 380 6.71 23.43 2.41
N ASP A 381 5.76 22.48 2.41
CA ASP A 381 5.61 21.48 1.33
C ASP A 381 5.46 22.14 -0.06
N GLU A 382 4.60 23.17 -0.16
CA GLU A 382 4.38 23.90 -1.40
C GLU A 382 5.61 24.73 -1.82
N LEU A 383 6.28 25.38 -0.87
CA LEU A 383 7.48 26.16 -1.13
C LEU A 383 8.63 25.29 -1.65
N VAL A 384 8.86 24.12 -1.05
CA VAL A 384 9.89 23.16 -1.52
C VAL A 384 9.65 22.78 -2.97
N HIS A 385 8.44 22.32 -3.31
CA HIS A 385 8.11 21.92 -4.68
C HIS A 385 8.14 23.09 -5.68
N GLN A 386 7.69 24.27 -5.26
CA GLN A 386 7.74 25.45 -6.11
C GLN A 386 9.18 25.88 -6.39
N ILE A 387 10.05 25.89 -5.37
CA ILE A 387 11.47 26.23 -5.54
C ILE A 387 12.14 25.22 -6.48
N GLU A 388 11.90 23.91 -6.31
CA GLU A 388 12.38 22.87 -7.24
C GLU A 388 11.98 23.16 -8.69
N SER A 389 10.68 23.37 -8.93
CA SER A 389 10.16 23.62 -10.27
C SER A 389 10.72 24.90 -10.90
N ARG A 390 10.89 25.96 -10.09
CA ARG A 390 11.41 27.25 -10.56
C ARG A 390 12.91 27.23 -10.81
N ILE A 391 13.69 26.50 -10.01
CA ILE A 391 15.12 26.28 -10.28
C ILE A 391 15.27 25.56 -11.63
N LEU A 392 14.54 24.46 -11.85
CA LEU A 392 14.57 23.73 -13.12
C LEU A 392 14.13 24.60 -14.32
N TYR A 393 13.08 25.40 -14.16
CA TYR A 393 12.64 26.36 -15.18
C TYR A 393 13.74 27.38 -15.50
N LEU A 394 14.35 27.96 -14.47
CA LEU A 394 15.46 28.90 -14.62
C LEU A 394 16.62 28.26 -15.37
N GLU A 395 17.02 27.03 -15.05
CA GLU A 395 18.09 26.33 -15.77
C GLU A 395 17.84 26.21 -17.27
N LYS A 396 16.60 25.86 -17.66
CA LYS A 396 16.22 25.73 -19.06
C LYS A 396 16.18 27.08 -19.78
N GLU A 397 15.65 28.11 -19.14
CA GLU A 397 15.63 29.47 -19.71
C GLU A 397 17.06 30.04 -19.83
N TRP A 398 17.95 29.70 -18.90
CA TRP A 398 19.39 30.03 -18.99
C TRP A 398 20.05 29.41 -20.22
N GLU A 399 19.86 28.10 -20.45
CA GLU A 399 20.39 27.42 -21.64
C GLU A 399 19.84 28.01 -22.94
N THR A 400 18.55 28.38 -22.93
CA THR A 400 17.89 29.02 -24.08
C THR A 400 18.50 30.39 -24.37
N LEU A 401 18.76 31.20 -23.34
CA LEU A 401 19.41 32.51 -23.47
C LEU A 401 20.86 32.38 -23.98
N PHE A 402 21.63 31.44 -23.44
CA PHE A 402 22.99 31.16 -23.93
C PHE A 402 23.01 30.74 -25.39
N SER A 403 22.11 29.83 -25.77
CA SER A 403 21.98 29.39 -27.16
C SER A 403 21.58 30.54 -28.09
N PHE A 404 20.64 31.40 -27.64
CA PHE A 404 20.22 32.58 -28.40
C PHE A 404 21.37 33.55 -28.63
N ALA A 405 22.13 33.90 -27.58
CA ALA A 405 23.23 34.84 -27.67
C ALA A 405 24.41 34.34 -28.54
N LEU A 406 24.66 33.02 -28.56
CA LEU A 406 25.64 32.41 -29.47
C LEU A 406 25.17 32.35 -30.93
N SER A 407 23.86 32.44 -31.17
CA SER A 407 23.24 32.29 -32.50
C SER A 407 23.02 33.60 -33.26
N THR A 408 23.24 34.77 -32.65
CA THR A 408 23.13 36.07 -33.32
C THR A 408 24.24 36.29 -34.35
N VAL A 409 24.06 37.17 -35.34
CA VAL A 409 25.04 37.40 -36.42
C VAL A 409 25.33 38.90 -36.60
N PRO A 410 26.57 39.37 -36.32
CA PRO A 410 27.66 38.61 -35.70
C PRO A 410 27.27 38.16 -34.28
N PRO A 411 27.85 37.05 -33.77
CA PRO A 411 27.58 36.60 -32.41
C PRO A 411 27.77 37.76 -31.45
N THR A 412 26.73 38.08 -30.71
CA THR A 412 26.82 39.10 -29.66
C THR A 412 27.83 38.57 -28.66
N GLU A 413 28.98 39.23 -28.51
CA GLU A 413 29.95 38.87 -27.48
C GLU A 413 29.24 38.86 -26.13
N ILE A 414 28.94 37.65 -25.62
CA ILE A 414 28.48 37.48 -24.25
C ILE A 414 29.69 37.87 -23.41
N ASN A 415 29.62 39.02 -22.73
CA ASN A 415 30.65 39.42 -21.80
C ASN A 415 30.97 38.24 -20.87
N HIS A 416 32.23 37.83 -20.82
CA HIS A 416 32.69 36.71 -19.99
C HIS A 416 32.29 36.91 -18.51
N GLU A 417 32.24 38.16 -18.06
CA GLU A 417 31.76 38.54 -16.73
C GLU A 417 30.29 38.17 -16.56
N LEU A 418 29.45 38.45 -17.56
CA LEU A 418 28.03 38.12 -17.54
C LEU A 418 27.85 36.60 -17.50
N HIS A 419 28.60 35.81 -18.29
CA HIS A 419 28.54 34.35 -18.17
C HIS A 419 28.95 33.83 -16.77
N GLN A 420 29.99 34.40 -16.17
CA GLN A 420 30.45 34.03 -14.84
C GLN A 420 29.47 34.42 -13.73
N GLU A 421 28.92 35.63 -13.77
CA GLU A 421 27.90 36.09 -12.83
C GLU A 421 26.69 35.16 -12.83
N LEU A 422 26.27 34.71 -14.01
CA LEU A 422 25.15 33.77 -14.18
C LEU A 422 25.45 32.37 -13.62
N GLN A 423 26.67 31.86 -13.82
CA GLN A 423 27.09 30.58 -13.24
C GLN A 423 27.25 30.64 -11.71
N ILE A 424 27.78 31.75 -11.18
CA ILE A 424 27.86 31.99 -9.74
C ILE A 424 26.46 32.02 -9.13
N LEU A 425 25.54 32.74 -9.78
CA LEU A 425 24.18 32.87 -9.27
C LEU A 425 23.38 31.55 -9.37
N LYS A 426 23.64 30.73 -10.41
CA LYS A 426 23.15 29.35 -10.49
C LYS A 426 23.64 28.52 -9.30
N ARG A 427 24.96 28.51 -9.05
CA ARG A 427 25.55 27.76 -7.92
C ARG A 427 24.97 28.21 -6.59
N GLN A 428 24.88 29.52 -6.34
CA GLN A 428 24.33 30.05 -5.09
C GLN A 428 22.88 29.60 -4.84
N MET A 429 22.01 29.61 -5.85
CA MET A 429 20.63 29.13 -5.71
C MET A 429 20.57 27.62 -5.45
N HIS A 430 21.42 26.85 -6.14
CA HIS A 430 21.43 25.40 -6.04
C HIS A 430 22.01 24.93 -4.69
N ASP A 431 23.18 25.46 -4.32
CA ASP A 431 23.86 25.19 -3.04
C ASP A 431 22.97 25.52 -1.84
N SER A 432 22.14 26.56 -1.95
CA SER A 432 21.20 26.95 -0.88
C SER A 432 20.05 25.95 -0.70
N PHE A 433 19.70 25.16 -1.72
CA PHE A 433 18.50 24.31 -1.72
C PHE A 433 18.77 22.79 -1.75
N GLU A 434 19.91 22.32 -2.27
CA GLU A 434 20.24 20.90 -2.49
C GLU A 434 20.40 20.02 -1.22
N ASP A 435 20.85 18.78 -1.41
CA ASP A 435 20.96 17.66 -0.45
C ASP A 435 21.73 17.93 0.85
N LYS A 436 22.45 19.05 0.97
CA LYS A 436 23.05 19.53 2.23
C LYS A 436 22.44 20.84 2.76
N GLY A 437 21.53 21.44 2.01
CA GLY A 437 20.82 22.67 2.31
C GLY A 437 19.40 22.44 2.82
N LEU A 438 18.48 23.35 2.47
CA LEU A 438 17.13 23.40 3.05
C LEU A 438 16.28 22.16 2.79
N LYS A 439 16.42 21.49 1.64
CA LYS A 439 15.65 20.28 1.31
C LYS A 439 15.95 19.12 2.25
N ALA A 440 17.21 18.96 2.67
CA ALA A 440 17.60 17.92 3.61
C ALA A 440 17.08 18.21 5.03
N ILE A 441 17.14 19.47 5.47
CA ILE A 441 16.57 19.92 6.75
C ILE A 441 15.07 19.65 6.76
N TYR A 442 14.37 20.01 5.68
CA TYR A 442 12.94 19.70 5.49
C TYR A 442 12.64 18.20 5.63
N ALA A 443 13.36 17.34 4.91
CA ALA A 443 13.14 15.89 4.94
C ALA A 443 13.41 15.30 6.34
N MET A 444 14.47 15.77 7.02
CA MET A 444 14.79 15.40 8.39
C MET A 444 13.65 15.78 9.35
N LEU A 445 13.21 17.05 9.33
CA LEU A 445 12.16 17.55 10.21
C LEU A 445 10.83 16.83 9.98
N LYS A 446 10.43 16.63 8.72
CA LYS A 446 9.21 15.88 8.36
C LYS A 446 9.26 14.45 8.90
N THR A 447 10.41 13.79 8.81
CA THR A 447 10.59 12.42 9.34
C THR A 447 10.51 12.40 10.87
N LYS A 448 11.20 13.32 11.56
CA LYS A 448 11.17 13.41 13.03
C LYS A 448 9.76 13.69 13.57
N VAL A 449 9.05 14.66 13.00
CA VAL A 449 7.69 15.02 13.40
C VAL A 449 6.73 13.84 13.17
N THR A 450 6.87 13.14 12.04
CA THR A 450 6.05 11.94 11.75
C THR A 450 6.33 10.80 12.74
N ASP A 451 7.60 10.57 13.10
CA ASP A 451 7.97 9.56 14.09
C ASP A 451 7.39 9.90 15.48
N GLN A 452 7.50 11.17 15.90
CA GLN A 452 6.90 11.68 17.15
C GLN A 452 5.37 11.54 17.16
N GLN A 453 4.69 11.81 16.04
CA GLN A 453 3.23 11.67 15.91
C GLN A 453 2.76 10.23 16.10
N LYS A 454 3.56 9.26 15.65
CA LYS A 454 3.29 7.84 15.85
C LYS A 454 3.65 7.39 17.26
N ALA A 455 4.69 7.95 17.86
CA ALA A 455 5.18 7.52 19.16
C ALA A 455 4.29 7.96 20.34
N LEU A 456 3.72 9.17 20.31
CA LEU A 456 2.82 9.69 21.35
C LEU A 456 1.67 8.75 21.75
N PRO A 457 0.81 8.27 20.82
CA PRO A 457 -0.29 7.39 21.18
C PRO A 457 0.21 6.06 21.76
N LEU A 458 1.34 5.54 21.27
CA LEU A 458 1.92 4.31 21.82
C LEU A 458 2.45 4.50 23.24
N LEU A 459 3.06 5.66 23.55
CA LEU A 459 3.47 6.01 24.92
C LEU A 459 2.27 6.11 25.86
N LYS A 460 1.15 6.68 25.38
CA LYS A 460 -0.11 6.73 26.13
C LYS A 460 -0.62 5.34 26.46
N GLU A 461 -0.71 4.47 25.44
CA GLU A 461 -1.16 3.09 25.62
C GLU A 461 -0.27 2.33 26.63
N LEU A 462 1.06 2.45 26.50
CA LEU A 462 1.98 1.83 27.45
C LEU A 462 1.79 2.36 28.88
N ALA A 463 1.62 3.67 29.05
CA ALA A 463 1.36 4.27 30.34
C ALA A 463 0.04 3.74 30.97
N GLU A 464 -1.04 3.66 30.19
CA GLU A 464 -2.32 3.10 30.63
C GLU A 464 -2.20 1.62 31.02
N ILE A 465 -1.42 0.83 30.27
CA ILE A 465 -1.13 -0.57 30.61
C ILE A 465 -0.35 -0.64 31.93
N GLN A 466 0.65 0.21 32.12
CA GLN A 466 1.44 0.24 33.35
C GLN A 466 0.63 0.68 34.57
N ILE A 467 -0.31 1.63 34.43
CA ILE A 467 -1.23 2.06 35.50
C ILE A 467 -2.12 0.88 35.91
N ASN A 468 -2.75 0.23 34.94
CA ASN A 468 -3.62 -0.91 35.20
C ASN A 468 -2.85 -2.09 35.81
N SER A 469 -1.62 -2.32 35.34
CA SER A 469 -0.74 -3.36 35.89
C SER A 469 -0.37 -3.05 37.35
N ALA A 470 0.01 -1.81 37.65
CA ALA A 470 0.32 -1.38 39.02
C ALA A 470 -0.88 -1.56 39.95
N ARG A 471 -2.09 -1.15 39.52
CA ARG A 471 -3.33 -1.34 40.28
C ARG A 471 -3.59 -2.82 40.60
N LEU A 472 -3.37 -3.72 39.65
CA LEU A 472 -3.53 -5.17 39.85
C LEU A 472 -2.44 -5.75 40.76
N LEU A 473 -1.20 -5.27 40.65
CA LEU A 473 -0.10 -5.66 41.54
C LEU A 473 -0.32 -5.17 42.98
N GLU A 474 -0.87 -3.96 43.18
CA GLU A 474 -1.26 -3.45 44.50
C GLU A 474 -2.36 -4.31 45.14
N LYS A 475 -3.38 -4.71 44.37
CA LYS A 475 -4.37 -5.69 44.84
C LYS A 475 -3.69 -7.02 45.21
N ALA A 476 -2.75 -7.48 44.38
CA ALA A 476 -2.02 -8.72 44.61
C ALA A 476 -1.14 -8.70 45.87
N ALA A 477 -0.63 -7.54 46.28
CA ALA A 477 0.13 -7.42 47.53
C ALA A 477 -0.69 -7.81 48.78
N LEU A 478 -2.02 -7.79 48.70
CA LEU A 478 -2.94 -8.17 49.76
C LEU A 478 -3.44 -9.63 49.68
N ILE A 479 -2.90 -10.43 48.74
CA ILE A 479 -3.34 -11.80 48.47
C ILE A 479 -3.36 -12.73 49.70
N ALA A 480 -2.46 -12.48 50.65
CA ALA A 480 -2.38 -13.23 51.90
C ALA A 480 -3.65 -13.10 52.78
N CYS A 481 -4.38 -12.00 52.64
CA CYS A 481 -5.60 -11.71 53.40
C CYS A 481 -6.88 -12.06 52.63
N TYR A 482 -6.77 -12.45 51.36
CA TYR A 482 -7.92 -12.69 50.49
C TYR A 482 -8.54 -14.07 50.71
N SER A 483 -9.87 -14.13 50.59
CA SER A 483 -10.59 -15.40 50.50
C SER A 483 -10.35 -16.08 49.14
N SER A 484 -10.68 -17.38 49.02
CA SER A 484 -10.60 -18.09 47.72
C SER A 484 -11.46 -17.40 46.64
N ILE A 485 -12.60 -16.81 47.00
CA ILE A 485 -13.46 -16.07 46.08
C ILE A 485 -12.74 -14.81 45.57
N ASP A 486 -12.16 -14.03 46.48
CA ASP A 486 -11.46 -12.78 46.11
C ASP A 486 -10.19 -13.06 45.29
N ARG A 487 -9.48 -14.15 45.59
CA ARG A 487 -8.32 -14.62 44.80
C ARG A 487 -8.74 -15.00 43.38
N ASN A 488 -9.82 -15.76 43.23
CA ASN A 488 -10.34 -16.13 41.91
C ASN A 488 -10.83 -14.91 41.13
N GLN A 489 -11.44 -13.91 41.79
CA GLN A 489 -11.80 -12.66 41.13
C GLN A 489 -10.55 -11.91 40.62
N LEU A 490 -9.50 -11.80 41.44
CA LEU A 490 -8.24 -11.18 41.00
C LEU A 490 -7.60 -11.94 39.82
N TYR A 491 -7.64 -13.28 39.84
CA TYR A 491 -7.15 -14.11 38.73
C TYR A 491 -7.88 -13.82 37.42
N GLU A 492 -9.22 -13.70 37.46
CA GLU A 492 -10.02 -13.33 36.29
C GLU A 492 -9.77 -11.89 35.82
N GLU A 493 -9.63 -10.93 36.74
CA GLU A 493 -9.27 -9.55 36.39
C GLU A 493 -7.91 -9.49 35.66
N ILE A 494 -6.91 -10.25 36.13
CA ILE A 494 -5.60 -10.34 35.47
C ILE A 494 -5.72 -10.99 34.08
N ASN A 495 -6.47 -12.08 33.94
CA ASN A 495 -6.67 -12.75 32.64
C ASN A 495 -7.35 -11.85 31.62
N GLN A 496 -8.43 -11.17 32.03
CA GLN A 496 -9.15 -10.25 31.17
C GLN A 496 -8.25 -9.10 30.72
N PHE A 497 -7.48 -8.53 31.64
CA PHE A 497 -6.52 -7.48 31.32
C PHE A 497 -5.45 -7.96 30.34
N GLN A 498 -4.82 -9.11 30.59
CA GLN A 498 -3.81 -9.69 29.69
C GLN A 498 -4.36 -10.00 28.29
N PHE A 499 -5.62 -10.48 28.21
CA PHE A 499 -6.28 -10.72 26.94
C PHE A 499 -6.51 -9.43 26.15
N GLN A 500 -7.01 -8.38 26.81
CA GLN A 500 -7.30 -7.07 26.18
C GLN A 500 -6.05 -6.38 25.61
N ILE A 501 -4.90 -6.55 26.26
CA ILE A 501 -3.66 -5.85 25.86
C ILE A 501 -2.78 -6.66 24.90
N LYS A 502 -3.07 -7.95 24.67
CA LYS A 502 -2.20 -8.87 23.92
C LYS A 502 -1.87 -8.38 22.52
N GLU A 503 -2.88 -7.97 21.75
CA GLU A 503 -2.67 -7.48 20.37
C GLU A 503 -1.95 -6.13 20.34
N ARG A 504 -2.26 -5.24 21.30
CA ARG A 504 -1.63 -3.92 21.42
C ARG A 504 -0.14 -4.03 21.71
N ILE A 505 0.24 -4.86 22.68
CA ILE A 505 1.64 -5.14 23.03
C ILE A 505 2.41 -5.74 21.85
N ALA A 506 1.80 -6.66 21.09
CA ALA A 506 2.42 -7.24 19.90
C ALA A 506 2.71 -6.19 18.82
N ALA A 507 1.77 -5.27 18.57
CA ALA A 507 1.96 -4.17 17.62
C ALA A 507 3.08 -3.22 18.05
N ILE A 508 3.12 -2.83 19.33
CA ILE A 508 4.12 -1.90 19.89
C ILE A 508 5.54 -2.46 19.80
N THR A 509 5.71 -3.78 19.94
CA THR A 509 7.04 -4.45 19.94
C THR A 509 7.84 -4.20 18.65
N THR A 510 7.15 -3.94 17.53
CA THR A 510 7.79 -3.72 16.21
C THR A 510 8.24 -2.28 15.96
N PHE A 511 7.93 -1.35 16.88
CA PHE A 511 8.22 0.07 16.71
C PHE A 511 9.64 0.41 17.16
N GLN A 512 10.39 1.15 16.32
CA GLN A 512 11.82 1.39 16.51
C GLN A 512 12.17 2.64 17.35
N ASN A 513 11.18 3.44 17.76
CA ASN A 513 11.44 4.65 18.54
C ASN A 513 12.03 4.29 19.92
N VAL A 514 13.16 4.90 20.26
CA VAL A 514 13.94 4.58 21.47
C VAL A 514 13.13 4.78 22.76
N ILE A 515 12.37 5.87 22.86
CA ILE A 515 11.61 6.21 24.08
C ILE A 515 10.43 5.24 24.25
N VAL A 516 9.76 4.87 23.15
CA VAL A 516 8.71 3.83 23.17
C VAL A 516 9.29 2.49 23.60
N HIS A 517 10.46 2.12 23.09
CA HIS A 517 11.13 0.87 23.43
C HIS A 517 11.52 0.80 24.91
N GLU A 518 12.10 1.87 25.47
CA GLU A 518 12.46 1.95 26.88
C GLU A 518 11.22 1.78 27.78
N LYS A 519 10.12 2.49 27.48
CA LYS A 519 8.85 2.37 28.24
C LYS A 519 8.20 0.98 28.06
N PHE A 520 8.39 0.36 26.89
CA PHE A 520 7.91 -1.00 26.62
C PHE A 520 8.63 -2.03 27.49
N VAL A 521 9.96 -1.92 27.67
CA VAL A 521 10.75 -2.83 28.52
C VAL A 521 10.24 -2.82 29.96
N GLU A 522 9.98 -1.63 30.53
CA GLU A 522 9.38 -1.51 31.88
C GLU A 522 7.98 -2.11 31.95
N THR A 523 7.18 -1.92 30.90
CA THR A 523 5.83 -2.51 30.80
C THR A 523 5.91 -4.03 30.80
N ALA A 524 6.82 -4.60 30.00
CA ALA A 524 7.02 -6.03 29.91
C ALA A 524 7.40 -6.64 31.28
N GLN A 525 8.23 -5.95 32.06
CA GLN A 525 8.60 -6.39 33.41
C GLN A 525 7.38 -6.46 34.34
N LYS A 526 6.54 -5.41 34.39
CA LYS A 526 5.30 -5.40 35.20
C LYS A 526 4.31 -6.49 34.77
N LEU A 527 4.19 -6.73 33.45
CA LEU A 527 3.35 -7.80 32.94
C LEU A 527 3.87 -9.18 33.35
N GLN A 528 5.19 -9.35 33.41
CA GLN A 528 5.80 -10.59 33.90
C GLN A 528 5.57 -10.80 35.40
N GLU A 529 5.58 -9.73 36.21
CA GLU A 529 5.18 -9.80 37.63
C GLU A 529 3.70 -10.24 37.79
N LEU A 530 2.79 -9.75 36.94
CA LEU A 530 1.39 -10.22 36.96
C LEU A 530 1.24 -11.70 36.62
N ILE A 531 2.08 -12.24 35.72
CA ILE A 531 2.12 -13.68 35.41
C ILE A 531 2.56 -14.47 36.65
N GLN A 532 3.53 -13.96 37.41
CA GLN A 532 3.95 -14.59 38.67
C GLN A 532 2.82 -14.58 39.70
N VAL A 533 2.12 -13.45 39.87
CA VAL A 533 0.94 -13.36 40.76
C VAL A 533 -0.13 -14.38 40.38
N LYS A 534 -0.43 -14.51 39.09
CA LYS A 534 -1.39 -15.49 38.58
C LYS A 534 -1.02 -16.93 38.99
N THR A 535 0.27 -17.26 38.84
CA THR A 535 0.84 -18.55 39.25
C THR A 535 0.71 -18.77 40.76
N THR A 536 0.98 -17.73 41.56
CA THR A 536 0.81 -17.75 43.02
C THR A 536 -0.64 -18.01 43.43
N ILE A 537 -1.62 -17.34 42.79
CA ILE A 537 -3.05 -17.59 43.04
C ILE A 537 -3.40 -19.05 42.74
N GLU A 538 -2.99 -19.55 41.58
CA GLU A 538 -3.28 -20.94 41.17
C GLU A 538 -2.69 -21.97 42.15
N HIS A 539 -1.46 -21.72 42.62
CA HIS A 539 -0.82 -22.56 43.63
C HIS A 539 -1.56 -22.55 44.97
N LEU A 540 -2.01 -21.38 45.44
CA LEU A 540 -2.78 -21.26 46.68
C LEU A 540 -4.11 -22.03 46.62
N GLU A 541 -4.84 -21.94 45.50
CA GLU A 541 -6.11 -22.66 45.32
C GLU A 541 -5.90 -24.19 45.26
N LYS A 542 -4.81 -24.64 44.63
CA LYS A 542 -4.44 -26.07 44.61
C LYS A 542 -4.00 -26.57 45.98
N LEU A 543 -3.29 -25.75 46.76
CA LEU A 543 -2.88 -26.11 48.13
C LEU A 543 -4.07 -26.32 49.07
N ILE A 544 -5.16 -25.56 48.92
CA ILE A 544 -6.39 -25.79 49.70
C ILE A 544 -6.91 -27.22 49.49
N LYS A 545 -7.01 -27.66 48.23
CA LYS A 545 -7.46 -29.03 47.89
C LYS A 545 -6.51 -30.11 48.41
N ILE A 546 -5.20 -29.91 48.26
CA ILE A 546 -4.18 -30.84 48.75
C ILE A 546 -4.25 -30.95 50.28
N ASN A 547 -4.41 -29.82 50.98
CA ASN A 547 -4.52 -29.76 52.43
C ASN A 547 -5.72 -30.57 52.95
N GLU A 548 -6.88 -30.43 52.32
CA GLU A 548 -8.08 -31.22 52.67
C GLU A 548 -7.81 -32.72 52.56
N ILE A 549 -7.22 -33.17 51.45
CA ILE A 549 -6.92 -34.58 51.19
C ILE A 549 -5.89 -35.12 52.18
N TYR A 550 -4.78 -34.42 52.37
CA TYR A 550 -3.73 -34.82 53.33
C TYR A 550 -4.22 -34.83 54.77
N SER A 551 -5.06 -33.88 55.16
CA SER A 551 -5.69 -33.91 56.49
C SER A 551 -6.56 -35.15 56.67
N GLY A 552 -7.24 -35.59 55.61
CA GLY A 552 -8.01 -36.83 55.57
C GLY A 552 -7.13 -38.06 55.73
N PHE A 553 -6.01 -38.12 55.01
CA PHE A 553 -5.04 -39.21 55.16
C PHE A 553 -4.41 -39.25 56.55
N VAL A 554 -3.96 -38.13 57.12
CA VAL A 554 -3.38 -38.10 58.47
C VAL A 554 -4.37 -38.62 59.52
N LYS A 555 -5.66 -38.26 59.42
CA LYS A 555 -6.70 -38.81 60.31
C LYS A 555 -6.84 -40.33 60.15
N LYS A 556 -6.83 -40.84 58.92
CA LYS A 556 -6.88 -42.28 58.64
C LYS A 556 -5.63 -43.01 59.14
N VAL A 557 -4.44 -42.43 58.94
CA VAL A 557 -3.15 -42.95 59.44
C VAL A 557 -3.16 -43.06 60.96
N ALA A 558 -3.60 -42.00 61.67
CA ALA A 558 -3.67 -42.00 63.12
C ALA A 558 -4.70 -43.00 63.70
N ALA A 559 -5.76 -43.29 62.96
CA ALA A 559 -6.78 -44.27 63.36
C ALA A 559 -6.41 -45.73 63.00
N CYS A 560 -5.43 -45.93 62.13
CA CYS A 560 -5.01 -47.25 61.67
C CYS A 560 -4.18 -47.95 62.75
N LYS A 561 -4.71 -49.03 63.33
CA LYS A 561 -3.99 -49.83 64.32
C LYS A 561 -2.95 -50.73 63.64
N SER A 562 -1.83 -50.99 64.32
CA SER A 562 -0.74 -51.84 63.79
C SER A 562 -1.20 -53.26 63.42
N ASP A 563 -2.16 -53.81 64.17
CA ASP A 563 -2.71 -55.16 63.93
C ASP A 563 -3.73 -55.22 62.78
N ARG A 564 -4.05 -54.08 62.12
CA ARG A 564 -5.03 -53.94 61.03
C ARG A 564 -4.37 -53.88 59.65
N VAL A 565 -3.55 -54.89 59.35
CA VAL A 565 -2.73 -55.01 58.14
C VAL A 565 -3.46 -54.72 56.82
N LEU A 566 -4.69 -55.22 56.63
CA LEU A 566 -5.42 -55.02 55.36
C LEU A 566 -5.91 -53.58 55.18
N ALA A 567 -6.36 -52.94 56.26
CA ALA A 567 -6.71 -51.52 56.25
C ALA A 567 -5.48 -50.65 55.97
N ARG A 568 -4.31 -51.04 56.52
CA ARG A 568 -3.02 -50.41 56.26
C ARG A 568 -2.63 -50.48 54.78
N ARG A 569 -2.71 -51.67 54.16
CA ARG A 569 -2.41 -51.87 52.72
C ARG A 569 -3.33 -51.05 51.82
N LYS A 570 -4.62 -51.03 52.11
CA LYS A 570 -5.59 -50.22 51.37
C LYS A 570 -5.26 -48.72 51.46
N LEU A 571 -4.93 -48.23 52.66
CA LEU A 571 -4.56 -46.83 52.88
C LEU A 571 -3.28 -46.44 52.12
N LEU A 572 -2.27 -47.32 52.08
CA LEU A 572 -1.06 -47.11 51.28
C LEU A 572 -1.37 -46.95 49.80
N ARG A 573 -2.23 -47.82 49.25
CA ARG A 573 -2.65 -47.71 47.84
C ARG A 573 -3.39 -46.41 47.55
N GLU A 574 -4.27 -45.97 48.46
CA GLU A 574 -4.99 -44.68 48.33
C GLU A 574 -4.01 -43.49 48.34
N ILE A 575 -3.00 -43.54 49.23
CA ILE A 575 -1.94 -42.53 49.30
C ILE A 575 -1.12 -42.52 48.00
N ASP A 576 -0.63 -43.67 47.55
CA ASP A 576 0.17 -43.79 46.32
C ASP A 576 -0.59 -43.31 45.08
N ALA A 577 -1.88 -43.65 44.96
CA ALA A 577 -2.72 -43.21 43.87
C ALA A 577 -2.88 -41.68 43.84
N PHE A 578 -2.98 -41.03 45.01
CA PHE A 578 -3.03 -39.58 45.09
C PHE A 578 -1.68 -38.92 44.79
N THR A 579 -0.59 -39.42 45.39
CA THR A 579 0.77 -38.88 45.22
C THR A 579 1.20 -38.91 43.76
N ASN A 580 0.83 -39.96 43.02
CA ASN A 580 1.08 -40.09 41.59
C ASN A 580 0.02 -39.44 40.69
N GLY A 581 -1.03 -38.86 41.27
CA GLY A 581 -2.08 -38.15 40.55
C GLY A 581 -1.72 -36.70 40.20
N GLU A 582 -2.63 -35.99 39.53
CA GLU A 582 -2.44 -34.60 39.09
C GLU A 582 -2.11 -33.65 40.25
N LEU A 583 -2.89 -33.69 41.34
CA LEU A 583 -2.65 -32.82 42.50
C LEU A 583 -1.37 -33.17 43.28
N GLY A 584 -1.01 -34.47 43.35
CA GLY A 584 0.22 -34.94 43.98
C GLY A 584 1.47 -34.48 43.24
N THR A 585 1.47 -34.61 41.90
CA THR A 585 2.55 -34.10 41.05
C THR A 585 2.65 -32.58 41.07
N PHE A 586 1.53 -31.86 41.12
CA PHE A 586 1.51 -30.39 41.23
C PHE A 586 2.19 -29.88 42.51
N LEU A 587 2.17 -30.66 43.60
CA LEU A 587 2.86 -30.29 44.84
C LEU A 587 4.37 -30.10 44.63
N ILE A 588 4.98 -30.81 43.68
CA ILE A 588 6.41 -30.67 43.34
C ILE A 588 6.67 -29.31 42.67
N GLU A 589 5.77 -28.86 41.81
CA GLU A 589 5.84 -27.55 41.17
C GLU A 589 5.61 -26.43 42.18
N ILE A 590 4.62 -26.58 43.06
CA ILE A 590 4.34 -25.61 44.13
C ILE A 590 5.53 -25.43 45.07
N ARG A 591 6.27 -26.50 45.39
CA ARG A 591 7.50 -26.43 46.22
C ARG A 591 8.56 -25.49 45.67
N LYS A 592 8.60 -25.24 44.35
CA LYS A 592 9.56 -24.34 43.71
C LYS A 592 9.13 -22.87 43.78
N ASN A 593 7.88 -22.58 44.17
CA ASN A 593 7.37 -21.22 44.26
C ASN A 593 7.84 -20.60 45.60
N ASN A 594 8.70 -19.58 45.52
CA ASN A 594 9.29 -18.92 46.68
C ASN A 594 8.41 -17.84 47.34
N ASP A 595 7.16 -17.66 46.88
CA ASP A 595 6.23 -16.71 47.49
C ASP A 595 5.97 -17.03 48.97
N ALA A 596 6.10 -16.02 49.83
CA ALA A 596 5.99 -16.20 51.28
C ALA A 596 4.61 -16.72 51.72
N THR A 597 3.54 -16.34 51.01
CA THR A 597 2.17 -16.80 51.29
C THR A 597 2.02 -18.27 50.92
N VAL A 598 2.51 -18.66 49.73
CA VAL A 598 2.51 -20.06 49.28
C VAL A 598 3.31 -20.92 50.24
N GLN A 599 4.50 -20.48 50.64
CA GLN A 599 5.36 -21.22 51.59
C GLN A 599 4.71 -21.38 52.96
N LYS A 600 3.99 -20.35 53.45
CA LYS A 600 3.25 -20.43 54.71
C LYS A 600 2.14 -21.48 54.68
N GLU A 601 1.35 -21.52 53.60
CA GLU A 601 0.27 -22.51 53.41
C GLU A 601 0.81 -23.91 53.10
N LEU A 602 1.97 -24.00 52.45
CA LEU A 602 2.66 -25.25 52.15
C LEU A 602 3.25 -25.92 53.39
N ALA A 603 3.75 -25.15 54.37
CA ALA A 603 4.39 -25.67 55.58
C ALA A 603 3.57 -26.72 56.38
N PRO A 604 2.27 -26.51 56.71
CA PRO A 604 1.46 -27.54 57.37
C PRO A 604 1.26 -28.78 56.49
N ILE A 605 1.10 -28.60 55.18
CA ILE A 605 0.96 -29.69 54.21
C ILE A 605 2.24 -30.53 54.17
N LEU A 606 3.43 -29.92 54.21
CA LEU A 606 4.69 -30.66 54.27
C LEU A 606 4.86 -31.46 55.56
N LYS A 607 4.35 -30.96 56.71
CA LYS A 607 4.33 -31.74 57.95
C LYS A 607 3.43 -32.96 57.84
N MET A 608 2.25 -32.80 57.23
CA MET A 608 1.34 -33.92 56.97
C MET A 608 1.92 -34.90 55.96
N HIS A 609 2.55 -34.40 54.89
CA HIS A 609 3.28 -35.19 53.91
C HIS A 609 4.36 -36.04 54.59
N ALA A 610 5.17 -35.47 55.47
CA ALA A 610 6.20 -36.21 56.21
C ALA A 610 5.60 -37.30 57.12
N GLN A 611 4.43 -37.07 57.74
CA GLN A 611 3.73 -38.11 58.51
C GLN A 611 3.20 -39.24 57.62
N ILE A 612 2.66 -38.90 56.46
CA ILE A 612 2.18 -39.84 55.45
C ILE A 612 3.36 -40.64 54.86
N ASP A 613 4.49 -39.99 54.56
CA ASP A 613 5.72 -40.63 54.09
C ASP A 613 6.32 -41.56 55.14
N LEU A 614 6.31 -41.15 56.41
CA LEU A 614 6.77 -42.02 57.50
C LEU A 614 5.90 -43.27 57.60
N PHE A 615 4.57 -43.13 57.54
CA PHE A 615 3.67 -44.28 57.46
C PHE A 615 3.94 -45.14 56.22
N SER A 616 4.16 -44.52 55.07
CA SER A 616 4.42 -45.22 53.82
C SER A 616 5.74 -45.98 53.84
N SER A 617 6.80 -45.40 54.41
CA SER A 617 8.13 -46.02 54.53
C SER A 617 8.19 -47.12 55.59
N LEU A 618 7.47 -46.98 56.71
CA LEU A 618 7.37 -48.03 57.72
C LEU A 618 6.76 -49.31 57.14
N TYR A 619 5.74 -49.16 56.29
CA TYR A 619 4.92 -50.28 55.82
C TYR A 619 5.06 -50.56 54.31
N ALA A 620 6.09 -50.00 53.67
CA ALA A 620 6.39 -50.25 52.26
C ALA A 620 6.85 -51.69 52.02
N PRO A 621 6.52 -52.30 50.87
CA PRO A 621 7.12 -53.57 50.48
C PRO A 621 8.63 -53.40 50.35
N ASN A 622 9.42 -54.22 51.06
CA ASN A 622 10.89 -54.19 51.13
C ASN A 622 11.53 -53.18 52.11
N SER A 623 10.82 -52.77 53.18
CA SER A 623 11.46 -52.01 54.28
C SER A 623 12.48 -52.89 55.06
N LEU A 624 13.38 -52.29 55.85
CA LEU A 624 14.35 -53.06 56.66
C LEU A 624 13.67 -53.92 57.76
N PHE A 625 12.37 -53.73 57.99
CA PHE A 625 11.52 -54.50 58.91
C PHE A 625 10.73 -55.62 58.23
N ASP A 626 10.87 -55.78 56.91
CA ASP A 626 9.98 -56.56 56.04
C ASP A 626 10.05 -58.09 56.26
N GLU A 627 11.09 -58.64 56.89
CA GLU A 627 11.11 -60.08 57.24
C GLU A 627 10.39 -60.40 58.56
N ILE A 628 10.56 -59.56 59.60
CA ILE A 628 9.92 -59.76 60.91
C ILE A 628 8.45 -59.34 60.86
N GLU A 629 8.14 -58.24 60.16
CA GLU A 629 6.75 -57.82 59.95
C GLU A 629 5.98 -58.77 59.03
N LYS A 630 6.60 -59.51 58.11
CA LYS A 630 5.88 -60.47 57.23
C LYS A 630 5.23 -61.60 58.02
N GLU A 631 5.94 -62.21 58.97
CA GLU A 631 5.37 -63.27 59.79
C GLU A 631 4.29 -62.73 60.75
N GLU A 632 4.55 -61.59 61.40
CA GLU A 632 3.58 -60.95 62.29
C GLU A 632 2.34 -60.45 61.53
N ASP A 633 2.52 -59.87 60.35
CA ASP A 633 1.45 -59.45 59.44
C ASP A 633 0.65 -60.66 58.96
N GLN A 634 1.32 -61.75 58.58
CA GLN A 634 0.66 -62.98 58.17
C GLN A 634 -0.20 -63.52 59.32
N GLN A 635 0.32 -63.57 60.55
CA GLN A 635 -0.45 -63.95 61.72
C GLN A 635 -1.63 -63.01 61.98
N ASN A 636 -1.44 -61.70 61.84
CA ASN A 636 -2.49 -60.70 62.01
C ASN A 636 -3.56 -60.79 60.89
N ILE A 637 -3.16 -61.07 59.65
CA ILE A 637 -4.06 -61.35 58.52
C ILE A 637 -4.87 -62.61 58.83
N LEU A 638 -4.22 -63.71 59.24
CA LEU A 638 -4.90 -64.95 59.61
C LEU A 638 -5.86 -64.73 60.79
N LYS A 639 -5.50 -63.90 61.77
CA LYS A 639 -6.35 -63.50 62.91
C LYS A 639 -7.56 -62.69 62.45
N GLN A 640 -7.39 -61.75 61.53
CA GLN A 640 -8.50 -60.99 60.94
C GLN A 640 -9.42 -61.89 60.12
N LEU A 641 -8.86 -62.80 59.31
CA LEU A 641 -9.63 -63.78 58.54
C LEU A 641 -10.42 -64.72 59.47
N ASN A 642 -9.81 -65.19 60.55
CA ASN A 642 -10.50 -65.99 61.58
C ASN A 642 -11.62 -65.20 62.24
N GLN A 643 -11.41 -63.92 62.58
CA GLN A 643 -12.45 -63.06 63.11
C GLN A 643 -13.64 -62.95 62.13
N VAL A 644 -13.36 -62.80 60.83
CA VAL A 644 -14.40 -62.77 59.80
C VAL A 644 -15.13 -64.12 59.71
N ILE A 645 -14.39 -65.23 59.71
CA ILE A 645 -14.92 -66.59 59.70
C ILE A 645 -15.83 -66.83 60.91
N ASP A 646 -15.42 -66.44 62.11
CA ASP A 646 -16.16 -66.69 63.35
C ASP A 646 -17.44 -65.86 63.41
N GLU A 647 -17.41 -64.62 62.90
CA GLU A 647 -18.60 -63.79 62.78
C GLU A 647 -19.59 -64.39 61.75
N TYR A 648 -19.10 -64.83 60.59
CA TYR A 648 -19.95 -65.57 59.62
C TYR A 648 -20.51 -66.86 60.21
N LYS A 649 -19.72 -67.65 60.95
CA LYS A 649 -20.20 -68.85 61.65
C LYS A 649 -21.28 -68.50 62.67
N THR A 650 -21.12 -67.42 63.41
CA THR A 650 -22.12 -66.93 64.38
C THR A 650 -23.41 -66.54 63.69
N LEU A 651 -23.34 -65.83 62.57
CA LEU A 651 -24.50 -65.46 61.74
C LEU A 651 -25.20 -66.70 61.15
N ILE A 652 -24.43 -67.70 60.69
CA ILE A 652 -24.97 -68.98 60.18
C ILE A 652 -25.62 -69.79 61.31
N GLN A 653 -25.02 -69.83 62.50
CA GLN A 653 -25.61 -70.53 63.64
C GLN A 653 -26.92 -69.88 64.07
N ARG A 654 -26.95 -68.55 64.17
CA ARG A 654 -28.19 -67.79 64.39
C ARG A 654 -29.23 -68.06 63.30
N HIS A 655 -28.81 -68.23 62.06
CA HIS A 655 -29.70 -68.63 60.97
C HIS A 655 -30.28 -70.04 61.17
N LYS A 656 -29.48 -71.03 61.58
CA LYS A 656 -29.93 -72.41 61.85
C LYS A 656 -30.89 -72.50 63.04
N GLU A 657 -30.70 -71.66 64.05
CA GLU A 657 -31.52 -71.61 65.27
C GLU A 657 -32.77 -70.74 65.12
N LEU A 658 -33.04 -70.19 63.94
CA LEU A 658 -34.20 -69.34 63.70
C LEU A 658 -35.51 -70.10 63.96
N PRO A 659 -36.37 -69.62 64.89
CA PRO A 659 -37.71 -70.16 65.04
C PRO A 659 -38.52 -69.95 63.75
N GLN A 660 -39.30 -70.97 63.35
CA GLN A 660 -40.11 -70.91 62.12
C GLN A 660 -41.07 -69.69 62.10
N ARG A 661 -41.58 -69.25 63.27
CA ARG A 661 -42.50 -68.10 63.44
C ARG A 661 -41.95 -67.03 64.39
N ALA A 662 -40.87 -66.35 63.98
CA ALA A 662 -40.34 -65.17 64.70
C ALA A 662 -39.85 -64.11 63.71
N ALA A 663 -40.78 -63.34 63.15
CA ALA A 663 -40.52 -62.34 62.11
C ALA A 663 -39.53 -61.24 62.57
N GLU A 664 -39.61 -60.78 63.83
CA GLU A 664 -38.67 -59.79 64.39
C GLU A 664 -37.22 -60.30 64.43
N VAL A 665 -37.02 -61.58 64.77
CA VAL A 665 -35.69 -62.20 64.85
C VAL A 665 -35.09 -62.39 63.45
N LYS A 666 -35.90 -62.75 62.46
CA LYS A 666 -35.48 -62.84 61.04
C LYS A 666 -35.01 -61.49 60.51
N GLN A 667 -35.72 -60.40 60.83
CA GLN A 667 -35.33 -59.05 60.41
C GLN A 667 -34.01 -58.59 61.04
N ALA A 668 -33.83 -58.84 62.34
CA ALA A 668 -32.60 -58.51 63.04
C ALA A 668 -31.39 -59.21 62.43
N LEU A 669 -31.51 -60.53 62.15
CA LEU A 669 -30.43 -61.30 61.54
C LEU A 669 -30.04 -60.79 60.15
N TYR A 670 -31.02 -60.48 59.28
CA TYR A 670 -30.74 -59.93 57.94
C TYR A 670 -29.97 -58.60 58.01
N THR A 671 -30.37 -57.72 58.94
CA THR A 671 -29.69 -56.43 59.14
C THR A 671 -28.25 -56.61 59.61
N ASP A 672 -28.03 -57.55 60.54
CA ASP A 672 -26.68 -57.86 61.04
C ASP A 672 -25.77 -58.40 59.92
N ILE A 673 -26.28 -59.28 59.05
CA ILE A 673 -25.53 -59.82 57.90
C ILE A 673 -25.06 -58.69 56.98
N ILE A 674 -25.97 -57.81 56.54
CA ILE A 674 -25.63 -56.73 55.61
C ILE A 674 -24.65 -55.73 56.24
N LYS A 675 -24.86 -55.39 57.52
CA LYS A 675 -23.97 -54.50 58.26
C LYS A 675 -22.55 -55.07 58.35
N PHE A 676 -22.45 -56.37 58.60
CA PHE A 676 -21.17 -57.06 58.67
C PHE A 676 -20.46 -57.13 57.31
N GLN A 677 -21.17 -57.49 56.23
CA GLN A 677 -20.62 -57.54 54.87
C GLN A 677 -20.08 -56.18 54.39
N ARG A 678 -20.67 -55.07 54.85
CA ARG A 678 -20.22 -53.71 54.53
C ARG A 678 -19.16 -53.16 55.49
N SER A 679 -18.76 -53.93 56.49
CA SER A 679 -17.78 -53.47 57.47
C SER A 679 -16.37 -53.42 56.87
N GLU A 680 -15.49 -52.64 57.49
CA GLU A 680 -14.08 -52.55 57.11
C GLU A 680 -13.38 -53.92 57.15
N LEU A 681 -13.78 -54.80 58.08
CA LEU A 681 -13.28 -56.16 58.21
C LEU A 681 -13.48 -57.02 56.97
N VAL A 682 -14.58 -56.83 56.23
CA VAL A 682 -14.90 -57.61 55.04
C VAL A 682 -14.44 -56.90 53.77
N THR A 683 -14.63 -55.58 53.68
CA THR A 683 -14.25 -54.81 52.49
C THR A 683 -12.73 -54.72 52.26
N THR A 684 -11.92 -54.80 53.32
CA THR A 684 -10.45 -54.82 53.18
C THR A 684 -9.90 -56.18 52.70
N LEU A 685 -10.72 -57.24 52.65
CA LEU A 685 -10.31 -58.54 52.11
C LEU A 685 -9.99 -58.49 50.61
N GLU A 686 -10.46 -57.47 49.89
CA GLU A 686 -10.10 -57.21 48.49
C GLU A 686 -8.57 -57.08 48.30
N GLU A 687 -7.86 -56.60 49.33
CA GLU A 687 -6.39 -56.49 49.31
C GLU A 687 -5.68 -57.85 49.23
N LEU A 688 -6.38 -58.96 49.45
CA LEU A 688 -5.85 -60.32 49.40
C LEU A 688 -6.22 -61.08 48.12
N HIS A 689 -6.89 -60.44 47.15
CA HIS A 689 -7.35 -61.10 45.92
C HIS A 689 -6.22 -61.84 45.18
N ASN A 690 -4.99 -61.31 45.21
CA ASN A 690 -3.81 -61.87 44.54
C ASN A 690 -2.74 -62.40 45.52
N CYS A 691 -3.13 -62.81 46.72
CA CYS A 691 -2.18 -63.37 47.68
C CYS A 691 -1.80 -64.81 47.30
N ASP A 692 -0.51 -65.11 47.16
CA ASP A 692 0.00 -66.44 46.78
C ASP A 692 0.11 -67.42 47.97
N ASP A 693 -0.18 -66.96 49.19
CA ASP A 693 -0.13 -67.79 50.39
C ASP A 693 -1.30 -68.79 50.44
N SER A 694 -0.97 -70.07 50.43
CA SER A 694 -1.96 -71.16 50.38
C SER A 694 -2.89 -71.21 51.59
N GLU A 695 -2.43 -70.81 52.79
CA GLU A 695 -3.24 -70.82 54.01
C GLU A 695 -4.24 -69.65 54.01
N ILE A 696 -3.77 -68.46 53.65
CA ILE A 696 -4.61 -67.27 53.49
C ILE A 696 -5.68 -67.52 52.42
N GLN A 697 -5.30 -68.07 51.26
CA GLN A 697 -6.25 -68.41 50.21
C GLN A 697 -7.26 -69.48 50.65
N GLY A 698 -6.81 -70.48 51.41
CA GLY A 698 -7.69 -71.46 52.04
C GLY A 698 -8.78 -70.82 52.91
N LYS A 699 -8.40 -69.84 53.75
CA LYS A 699 -9.34 -69.08 54.58
C LYS A 699 -10.25 -68.15 53.78
N ILE A 700 -9.76 -67.50 52.72
CA ILE A 700 -10.59 -66.65 51.84
C ILE A 700 -11.66 -67.49 51.13
N ASN A 701 -11.28 -68.65 50.60
CA ASN A 701 -12.23 -69.57 49.97
C ASN A 701 -13.25 -70.10 50.99
N LEU A 702 -12.83 -70.35 52.23
CA LEU A 702 -13.74 -70.69 53.32
C LEU A 702 -14.72 -69.55 53.63
N ILE A 703 -14.25 -68.29 53.74
CA ILE A 703 -15.12 -67.12 53.94
C ILE A 703 -16.14 -67.01 52.81
N ARG A 704 -15.72 -67.16 51.55
CA ARG A 704 -16.63 -67.15 50.39
C ARG A 704 -17.68 -68.26 50.50
N GLY A 705 -17.29 -69.46 50.91
CA GLY A 705 -18.22 -70.57 51.15
C GLY A 705 -19.20 -70.31 52.31
N LEU A 706 -18.74 -69.68 53.40
CA LEU A 706 -19.59 -69.28 54.53
C LEU A 706 -20.57 -68.17 54.14
N GLU A 707 -20.13 -67.20 53.34
CA GLU A 707 -21.00 -66.18 52.77
C GLU A 707 -22.12 -66.79 51.92
N SER A 708 -21.78 -67.75 51.04
CA SER A 708 -22.77 -68.45 50.21
C SER A 708 -23.81 -69.22 51.02
N ASN A 709 -23.47 -69.74 52.21
CA ASN A 709 -24.45 -70.40 53.08
C ASN A 709 -25.54 -69.45 53.60
N LEU A 710 -25.32 -68.14 53.57
CA LEU A 710 -26.30 -67.13 53.94
C LEU A 710 -27.07 -66.58 52.74
N ASP A 711 -26.69 -66.95 51.51
CA ASP A 711 -27.33 -66.43 50.29
C ASP A 711 -28.78 -66.89 50.17
N GLU A 712 -29.07 -68.17 50.42
CA GLU A 712 -30.45 -68.69 50.40
C GLU A 712 -31.36 -67.89 51.35
N PHE A 713 -30.87 -67.57 52.55
CA PHE A 713 -31.61 -66.73 53.50
C PHE A 713 -31.82 -65.31 52.97
N LYS A 714 -30.79 -64.67 52.43
CA LYS A 714 -30.88 -63.31 51.85
C LYS A 714 -31.87 -63.27 50.67
N THR A 715 -31.84 -64.27 49.79
CA THR A 715 -32.72 -64.36 48.61
C THR A 715 -34.17 -64.62 48.99
N ASN A 716 -34.41 -65.42 50.04
CA ASN A 716 -35.77 -65.76 50.50
C ASN A 716 -36.38 -64.73 51.48
N TYR A 717 -35.62 -63.72 51.92
CA TYR A 717 -36.10 -62.70 52.85
C TYR A 717 -37.02 -61.67 52.16
N ASN A 718 -38.30 -61.63 52.55
CA ASN A 718 -39.27 -60.63 52.06
C ASN A 718 -39.62 -59.62 53.15
N GLU A 719 -39.01 -58.44 53.08
CA GLU A 719 -39.16 -57.36 54.06
C GLU A 719 -40.62 -56.93 54.25
N LYS A 720 -41.42 -56.87 53.18
CA LYS A 720 -42.84 -56.45 53.26
C LYS A 720 -43.69 -57.48 54.00
N LYS A 721 -43.44 -58.77 53.80
CA LYS A 721 -44.17 -59.86 54.45
C LYS A 721 -43.83 -59.94 55.94
N ILE A 722 -42.54 -59.86 56.27
CA ILE A 722 -42.03 -59.88 57.64
C ILE A 722 -42.56 -58.69 58.45
N LYS A 723 -42.54 -57.47 57.91
CA LYS A 723 -43.11 -56.28 58.59
C LYS A 723 -44.60 -56.43 58.92
N LYS A 724 -45.40 -56.97 58.00
CA LYS A 724 -46.83 -57.20 58.23
C LYS A 724 -47.09 -58.22 59.35
N GLU A 725 -46.31 -59.31 59.39
CA GLU A 725 -46.40 -60.34 60.44
C GLU A 725 -46.06 -59.76 61.82
N ILE A 726 -45.02 -58.92 61.91
CA ILE A 726 -44.64 -58.21 63.15
C ILE A 726 -45.75 -57.27 63.64
N GLU A 727 -46.35 -56.49 62.74
CA GLU A 727 -47.44 -55.56 63.08
C GLU A 727 -48.70 -56.30 63.57
N PHE A 728 -49.01 -57.44 62.95
CA PHE A 728 -50.11 -58.30 63.34
C PHE A 728 -49.93 -58.88 64.75
N ASP A 729 -48.77 -59.46 65.04
CA ASP A 729 -48.47 -60.04 66.35
C ASP A 729 -48.52 -59.00 67.48
N ARG A 730 -48.00 -57.79 67.22
CA ARG A 730 -48.10 -56.67 68.18
C ARG A 730 -49.53 -56.25 68.45
N ALA A 731 -50.37 -56.18 67.41
CA ALA A 731 -51.78 -55.83 67.55
C ALA A 731 -52.54 -56.86 68.42
N HIS A 732 -52.29 -58.17 68.21
CA HIS A 732 -52.87 -59.23 69.04
C HIS A 732 -52.48 -59.14 70.51
N LYS A 733 -51.18 -58.95 70.77
CA LYS A 733 -50.66 -58.85 72.13
C LYS A 733 -51.21 -57.60 72.85
N GLY A 734 -51.33 -56.49 72.11
CA GLY A 734 -51.97 -55.27 72.61
C GLY A 734 -53.42 -55.49 73.03
N LEU A 735 -54.21 -56.17 72.21
CA LEU A 735 -55.62 -56.44 72.50
C LEU A 735 -55.82 -57.29 73.77
N SER A 736 -55.08 -58.40 73.90
CA SER A 736 -55.17 -59.23 75.12
C SER A 736 -54.72 -58.48 76.36
N THR A 737 -53.69 -57.64 76.26
CA THR A 737 -53.22 -56.84 77.40
C THR A 737 -54.29 -55.83 77.81
N LYS A 738 -54.94 -55.16 76.86
CA LYS A 738 -55.98 -54.15 77.13
C LYS A 738 -57.22 -54.74 77.82
N TYR A 739 -57.70 -55.89 77.36
CA TYR A 739 -58.97 -56.47 77.85
C TYR A 739 -58.82 -57.49 78.97
N PHE A 740 -57.69 -58.20 79.06
CA PHE A 740 -57.45 -59.26 80.04
C PHE A 740 -56.13 -59.12 80.85
N GLY A 741 -55.32 -58.08 80.61
CA GLY A 741 -54.13 -57.79 81.40
C GLY A 741 -54.43 -57.32 82.85
N LYS A 742 -53.36 -57.00 83.60
CA LYS A 742 -53.48 -56.41 84.95
C LYS A 742 -54.11 -55.01 84.85
N LYS A 743 -55.20 -54.74 85.60
CA LYS A 743 -56.05 -53.52 85.49
C LYS A 743 -56.70 -53.32 84.12
N SER A 744 -57.02 -54.41 83.44
CA SER A 744 -57.68 -54.40 82.13
C SER A 744 -59.14 -53.95 82.19
N VAL A 745 -59.74 -53.71 81.01
CA VAL A 745 -61.15 -53.31 80.85
C VAL A 745 -62.09 -54.27 81.59
N PHE A 746 -61.88 -55.59 81.47
CA PHE A 746 -62.72 -56.58 82.15
C PHE A 746 -62.36 -56.78 83.63
N ALA A 747 -61.08 -56.67 84.01
CA ALA A 747 -60.71 -56.69 85.43
C ALA A 747 -61.30 -55.50 86.20
N ASN A 748 -61.19 -54.28 85.64
CA ASN A 748 -61.77 -53.07 86.23
C ASN A 748 -63.29 -53.17 86.26
N TYR A 749 -63.91 -53.74 85.22
CA TYR A 749 -65.35 -54.02 85.22
C TYR A 749 -65.80 -54.89 86.39
N LEU A 750 -65.10 -56.01 86.62
CA LEU A 750 -65.43 -56.93 87.70
C LEU A 750 -65.24 -56.27 89.08
N GLN A 751 -64.19 -55.47 89.23
CA GLN A 751 -63.91 -54.72 90.45
C GLN A 751 -64.94 -53.61 90.73
N GLU A 752 -65.28 -52.79 89.73
CA GLU A 752 -66.31 -51.75 89.82
C GLU A 752 -67.65 -52.38 90.22
N ARG A 753 -68.05 -53.46 89.55
CA ARG A 753 -69.28 -54.18 89.85
C ARG A 753 -69.27 -54.74 91.28
N ALA A 754 -68.18 -55.38 91.70
CA ALA A 754 -68.04 -55.94 93.04
C ALA A 754 -68.22 -54.85 94.10
N ASN A 755 -67.66 -53.66 93.89
CA ASN A 755 -67.83 -52.52 94.81
C ASN A 755 -69.26 -51.97 94.81
N THR A 756 -69.88 -51.79 93.63
CA THR A 756 -71.23 -51.21 93.52
C THR A 756 -72.32 -52.13 94.07
N PHE A 757 -72.18 -53.45 93.91
CA PHE A 757 -73.21 -54.42 94.27
C PHE A 757 -72.81 -55.33 95.44
N TRP A 758 -71.74 -54.99 96.18
CA TRP A 758 -71.17 -55.81 97.25
C TRP A 758 -72.23 -56.38 98.22
N PHE A 759 -73.17 -55.56 98.68
CA PHE A 759 -74.21 -56.00 99.62
C PHE A 759 -75.20 -56.99 98.98
N LYS A 760 -75.59 -56.77 97.72
CA LYS A 760 -76.49 -57.66 96.98
C LYS A 760 -75.80 -58.98 96.62
N ASP A 761 -74.53 -58.92 96.26
CA ASP A 761 -73.71 -60.10 95.96
C ASP A 761 -73.38 -60.89 97.23
N PHE A 762 -73.24 -60.24 98.40
CA PHE A 762 -73.13 -60.92 99.69
C PHE A 762 -74.39 -61.72 100.04
N LEU A 763 -75.58 -61.11 99.91
CA LEU A 763 -76.87 -61.81 100.10
C LEU A 763 -77.07 -62.93 99.08
N SER A 764 -76.74 -62.69 97.80
CA SER A 764 -76.83 -63.70 96.75
C SER A 764 -75.81 -64.83 96.95
N SER A 765 -74.64 -64.55 97.52
CA SER A 765 -73.63 -65.54 97.88
C SER A 765 -74.11 -66.45 99.01
N MET A 766 -74.75 -65.90 100.05
CA MET A 766 -75.38 -66.73 101.09
C MET A 766 -76.54 -67.56 100.54
N ALA A 767 -77.36 -66.99 99.64
CA ALA A 767 -78.41 -67.74 98.95
C ALA A 767 -77.84 -68.85 98.04
N SER A 768 -76.70 -68.62 97.38
CA SER A 768 -76.01 -69.64 96.58
C SER A 768 -75.37 -70.73 97.43
N PHE A 769 -74.96 -70.42 98.67
CA PHE A 769 -74.45 -71.43 99.59
C PHE A 769 -75.58 -72.34 100.10
N ALA A 770 -76.79 -71.81 100.30
CA ALA A 770 -77.97 -72.58 100.69
C ALA A 770 -78.65 -73.34 99.52
N LEU A 771 -78.59 -72.81 98.30
CA LEU A 771 -79.25 -73.39 97.10
C LEU A 771 -78.26 -73.97 96.06
N GLY A 772 -76.98 -74.09 96.43
CA GLY A 772 -75.89 -74.52 95.54
C GLY A 772 -76.05 -75.96 95.02
N CYS A 773 -76.74 -76.83 95.75
CA CYS A 773 -76.98 -78.22 95.35
C CYS A 773 -77.96 -78.37 94.16
N ILE A 774 -78.59 -77.29 93.68
CA ILE A 774 -79.51 -77.28 92.50
C ILE A 774 -78.94 -76.38 91.37
N GLY A 775 -77.64 -76.09 91.39
CA GLY A 775 -76.94 -75.40 90.29
C GLY A 775 -77.19 -73.88 90.20
N TYR A 776 -77.72 -73.25 91.24
CA TYR A 776 -77.91 -71.79 91.26
C TYR A 776 -76.55 -71.06 91.35
N LYS A 777 -76.26 -70.19 90.39
CA LYS A 777 -75.06 -69.34 90.35
C LYS A 777 -75.41 -67.87 90.57
N THR A 778 -74.54 -67.14 91.28
CA THR A 778 -74.73 -65.69 91.45
C THR A 778 -74.48 -64.94 90.15
N GLU A 779 -75.06 -63.75 90.03
CA GLU A 779 -74.91 -62.88 88.87
C GLU A 779 -73.44 -62.44 88.65
N ALA A 780 -72.64 -62.37 89.73
CA ALA A 780 -71.20 -62.11 89.70
C ALA A 780 -70.41 -63.31 89.19
N GLN A 781 -70.68 -64.52 89.71
CA GLN A 781 -70.05 -65.76 89.25
C GLN A 781 -70.32 -66.06 87.78
N LEU A 782 -71.53 -65.77 87.28
CA LEU A 782 -71.86 -65.95 85.86
C LEU A 782 -71.03 -65.06 84.94
N ARG A 783 -70.72 -63.82 85.36
CA ARG A 783 -69.92 -62.89 84.57
C ARG A 783 -68.43 -63.18 84.63
N GLN A 784 -67.93 -63.57 85.81
CA GLN A 784 -66.54 -64.02 85.98
C GLN A 784 -66.27 -65.24 85.09
N ASN A 785 -67.06 -66.31 85.24
CA ASN A 785 -66.88 -67.54 84.44
C ASN A 785 -66.94 -67.27 82.93
N TYR A 786 -67.86 -66.40 82.48
CA TYR A 786 -67.93 -66.04 81.08
C TYR A 786 -66.67 -65.32 80.58
N LEU A 787 -66.14 -64.37 81.37
CA LEU A 787 -64.92 -63.64 81.01
C LEU A 787 -63.69 -64.56 81.01
N ASP A 788 -63.61 -65.51 81.94
CA ASP A 788 -62.53 -66.51 81.96
C ASP A 788 -62.59 -67.41 80.71
N GLU A 789 -63.79 -67.88 80.32
CA GLU A 789 -63.98 -68.65 79.09
C GLU A 789 -63.72 -67.81 77.81
N LEU A 790 -64.02 -66.51 77.85
CA LEU A 790 -63.70 -65.58 76.77
C LEU A 790 -62.19 -65.35 76.64
N GLN A 791 -61.46 -65.28 77.76
CA GLN A 791 -60.01 -65.19 77.79
C GLN A 791 -59.36 -66.43 77.18
N ILE A 792 -59.84 -67.63 77.53
CA ILE A 792 -59.38 -68.89 76.93
C ILE A 792 -59.61 -68.89 75.42
N SER A 793 -60.77 -68.41 74.97
CA SER A 793 -61.10 -68.32 73.55
C SER A 793 -60.21 -67.31 72.82
N LEU A 794 -59.85 -66.21 73.47
CA LEU A 794 -58.91 -65.22 72.93
C LEU A 794 -57.51 -65.80 72.84
N GLN A 795 -57.06 -66.51 73.88
CA GLN A 795 -55.73 -67.14 73.90
C GLN A 795 -55.60 -68.20 72.78
N ALA A 796 -56.62 -69.04 72.59
CA ALA A 796 -56.61 -70.02 71.49
C ALA A 796 -56.54 -69.36 70.10
N TYR A 797 -57.17 -68.19 69.94
CA TYR A 797 -57.08 -67.39 68.72
C TYR A 797 -55.72 -66.71 68.54
N GLN A 798 -55.04 -66.32 69.62
CA GLN A 798 -53.69 -65.77 69.56
C GLN A 798 -52.64 -66.85 69.26
N GLU A 799 -52.80 -68.05 69.79
CA GLU A 799 -51.91 -69.19 69.50
C GLU A 799 -52.10 -69.69 68.06
N ASN A 800 -53.34 -69.64 67.56
CA ASN A 800 -53.65 -70.02 66.19
C ASN A 800 -54.90 -69.28 65.67
N SER A 801 -54.69 -68.23 64.88
CA SER A 801 -55.73 -67.34 64.34
C SER A 801 -56.52 -67.91 63.16
N CYS A 802 -56.64 -69.24 63.07
CA CYS A 802 -57.38 -69.91 62.01
C CYS A 802 -58.90 -69.63 62.10
N GLU A 803 -59.60 -69.80 60.98
CA GLU A 803 -61.05 -69.51 60.86
C GLU A 803 -61.86 -70.13 62.00
N LYS A 804 -61.54 -71.37 62.40
CA LYS A 804 -62.20 -72.10 63.49
C LYS A 804 -62.09 -71.38 64.83
N ASN A 805 -60.91 -70.88 65.20
CA ASN A 805 -60.68 -70.21 66.48
C ASN A 805 -61.25 -68.79 66.47
N THR A 806 -61.12 -68.08 65.35
CA THR A 806 -61.75 -66.77 65.13
C THR A 806 -63.28 -66.87 65.30
N LYS A 807 -63.90 -67.86 64.66
CA LYS A 807 -65.35 -68.10 64.75
C LYS A 807 -65.78 -68.41 66.18
N LYS A 808 -65.05 -69.28 66.90
CA LYS A 808 -65.33 -69.60 68.30
C LYS A 808 -65.27 -68.36 69.20
N LEU A 809 -64.26 -67.50 69.01
CA LEU A 809 -64.12 -66.27 69.78
C LEU A 809 -65.28 -65.31 69.54
N PHE A 810 -65.65 -65.04 68.27
CA PHE A 810 -66.80 -64.19 67.95
C PHE A 810 -68.12 -64.77 68.46
N GLN A 811 -68.32 -66.09 68.36
CA GLN A 811 -69.49 -66.76 68.93
C GLN A 811 -69.56 -66.56 70.45
N LYS A 812 -68.42 -66.64 71.15
CA LYS A 812 -68.36 -66.41 72.58
C LYS A 812 -68.73 -64.97 72.93
N ILE A 813 -68.20 -63.99 72.20
CA ILE A 813 -68.53 -62.58 72.40
C ILE A 813 -70.02 -62.31 72.17
N ASN A 814 -70.58 -62.85 71.08
CA ASN A 814 -72.01 -62.71 70.75
C ASN A 814 -72.91 -63.35 71.82
N TYR A 815 -72.53 -64.52 72.32
CA TYR A 815 -73.23 -65.14 73.44
C TYR A 815 -73.25 -64.21 74.66
N GLY A 816 -72.13 -63.59 75.02
CA GLY A 816 -72.09 -62.61 76.12
C GLY A 816 -72.98 -61.39 75.87
N LEU A 817 -72.97 -60.84 74.64
CA LEU A 817 -73.80 -59.70 74.26
C LEU A 817 -75.31 -60.00 74.39
N THR A 818 -75.73 -61.21 74.03
CA THR A 818 -77.14 -61.65 74.20
C THR A 818 -77.51 -61.97 75.65
N ARG A 819 -76.57 -62.53 76.42
CA ARG A 819 -76.82 -63.00 77.79
C ARG A 819 -76.85 -61.86 78.82
N PHE A 820 -76.05 -60.82 78.61
CA PHE A 820 -75.88 -59.73 79.56
C PHE A 820 -76.41 -58.41 78.98
N SER A 821 -77.72 -58.17 79.13
CA SER A 821 -78.33 -56.91 78.70
C SER A 821 -77.98 -55.75 79.64
N PRO A 822 -77.72 -54.54 79.11
CA PRO A 822 -77.43 -53.36 79.91
C PRO A 822 -78.70 -52.85 80.60
N ARG A 823 -78.56 -52.24 81.78
CA ARG A 823 -79.68 -51.64 82.52
C ARG A 823 -80.00 -50.20 82.04
N SER A 824 -78.97 -49.46 81.61
CA SER A 824 -79.12 -48.16 80.95
C SER A 824 -79.17 -48.35 79.43
N LYS A 825 -79.94 -47.51 78.72
CA LYS A 825 -79.92 -47.48 77.25
C LYS A 825 -78.59 -46.90 76.74
N VAL A 826 -78.20 -47.29 75.52
CA VAL A 826 -77.03 -46.75 74.82
C VAL A 826 -77.05 -45.21 74.86
N GLY A 827 -75.93 -44.57 75.24
CA GLY A 827 -75.80 -43.11 75.29
C GLY A 827 -76.30 -42.43 76.58
N LYS A 828 -76.71 -43.19 77.60
CA LYS A 828 -77.03 -42.67 78.94
C LYS A 828 -75.96 -43.02 79.98
N GLU A 829 -75.88 -42.20 81.03
CA GLU A 829 -74.98 -42.42 82.17
C GLU A 829 -75.16 -43.85 82.75
N GLY A 830 -74.05 -44.55 82.92
CA GLY A 830 -74.00 -45.94 83.38
C GLY A 830 -74.09 -47.03 82.29
N TYR A 831 -74.32 -46.70 81.00
CA TYR A 831 -74.25 -47.69 79.91
C TYR A 831 -72.82 -48.19 79.69
N ASP A 832 -71.84 -47.29 79.65
CA ASP A 832 -70.44 -47.61 79.36
C ASP A 832 -69.79 -48.48 80.44
N SER A 833 -70.31 -48.44 81.67
CA SER A 833 -69.90 -49.32 82.76
C SER A 833 -70.44 -50.75 82.65
N SER A 834 -71.31 -51.05 81.67
CA SER A 834 -71.90 -52.38 81.48
C SER A 834 -70.94 -53.36 80.80
N LEU A 835 -71.09 -54.65 81.09
CA LEU A 835 -70.34 -55.70 80.39
C LEU A 835 -70.67 -55.73 78.89
N HIS A 836 -71.92 -55.39 78.54
CA HIS A 836 -72.38 -55.33 77.17
C HIS A 836 -71.59 -54.29 76.35
N ALA A 837 -71.44 -53.07 76.89
CA ALA A 837 -70.66 -52.01 76.25
C ALA A 837 -69.19 -52.44 76.07
N LYS A 838 -68.57 -52.96 77.14
CA LYS A 838 -67.17 -53.44 77.11
C LYS A 838 -66.95 -54.60 76.12
N LEU A 839 -67.91 -55.52 76.00
CA LEU A 839 -67.87 -56.62 75.01
C LEU A 839 -68.11 -56.15 73.57
N SER A 840 -68.96 -55.15 73.37
CA SER A 840 -69.24 -54.58 72.05
C SER A 840 -68.00 -53.85 71.52
N GLU A 841 -67.33 -53.09 72.37
CA GLU A 841 -66.07 -52.43 72.04
C GLU A 841 -64.96 -53.46 71.76
N PHE A 842 -64.85 -54.51 72.60
CA PHE A 842 -63.93 -55.62 72.35
C PHE A 842 -64.18 -56.30 70.99
N LYS A 843 -65.45 -56.57 70.65
CA LYS A 843 -65.84 -57.13 69.34
C LYS A 843 -65.40 -56.24 68.18
N LYS A 844 -65.56 -54.91 68.32
CA LYS A 844 -65.22 -53.92 67.30
C LYS A 844 -63.71 -53.85 67.07
N GLU A 845 -62.92 -53.81 68.13
CA GLU A 845 -61.45 -53.76 68.04
C GLU A 845 -60.87 -55.06 67.47
N LEU A 846 -61.40 -56.21 67.90
CA LEU A 846 -61.00 -57.51 67.36
C LEU A 846 -61.30 -57.62 65.85
N ARG A 847 -62.47 -57.13 65.41
CA ARG A 847 -62.85 -57.09 63.99
C ARG A 847 -61.89 -56.23 63.18
N TYR A 848 -61.55 -55.04 63.67
CA TYR A 848 -60.59 -54.14 63.00
C TYR A 848 -59.23 -54.80 62.79
N ILE A 849 -58.70 -55.51 63.80
CA ILE A 849 -57.43 -56.23 63.67
C ILE A 849 -57.54 -57.34 62.60
N GLN A 850 -58.61 -58.12 62.60
CA GLN A 850 -58.81 -59.19 61.61
C GLN A 850 -58.91 -58.63 60.18
N GLU A 851 -59.68 -57.56 59.95
CA GLU A 851 -59.85 -56.93 58.64
C GLU A 851 -58.56 -56.28 58.12
N LYS A 852 -57.76 -55.69 59.02
CA LYS A 852 -56.53 -55.00 58.65
C LYS A 852 -55.38 -55.94 58.28
N PHE A 853 -55.34 -57.14 58.87
CA PHE A 853 -54.15 -58.00 58.80
C PHE A 853 -54.42 -59.42 58.28
N VAL A 854 -55.66 -59.92 58.30
CA VAL A 854 -56.04 -61.23 57.71
C VAL A 854 -56.81 -60.97 56.41
N ALA A 855 -56.09 -60.62 55.36
CA ALA A 855 -56.63 -60.45 54.02
C ALA A 855 -56.48 -61.75 53.20
N HIS A 856 -57.56 -62.17 52.53
CA HIS A 856 -57.62 -63.19 51.49
C HIS A 856 -57.21 -64.64 51.85
N GLU A 857 -58.23 -65.44 52.20
CA GLU A 857 -58.41 -66.81 51.68
C GLU A 857 -59.68 -66.80 50.78
N PRO A 858 -59.83 -67.72 49.81
CA PRO A 858 -60.55 -67.51 48.54
C PRO A 858 -62.07 -67.28 48.67
N GLU A 859 -62.67 -66.72 47.60
CA GLU A 859 -64.03 -66.16 47.52
C GLU A 859 -65.22 -67.10 47.82
N GLU A 860 -65.02 -68.34 48.25
CA GLU A 860 -66.14 -69.26 48.54
C GLU A 860 -66.72 -69.16 49.97
N ASN A 861 -66.06 -68.45 50.90
CA ASN A 861 -66.54 -68.33 52.30
C ASN A 861 -66.97 -66.92 52.73
N LYS A 862 -67.12 -65.97 51.79
CA LYS A 862 -67.67 -64.62 52.07
C LYS A 862 -69.14 -64.66 52.55
N SER A 863 -69.90 -65.71 52.21
CA SER A 863 -71.34 -65.79 52.47
C SER A 863 -71.72 -66.25 53.90
N LEU A 864 -70.77 -66.72 54.71
CA LEU A 864 -71.02 -67.20 56.07
C LEU A 864 -70.80 -66.15 57.17
N PHE A 865 -70.00 -65.12 56.90
CA PHE A 865 -69.68 -64.07 57.89
C PHE A 865 -70.75 -62.96 58.02
N GLN A 866 -71.67 -62.84 57.06
CA GLN A 866 -72.84 -61.96 57.18
C GLN A 866 -74.02 -62.58 57.96
N ARG A 867 -74.04 -63.91 58.17
CA ARG A 867 -75.19 -64.61 58.77
C ARG A 867 -75.09 -64.91 60.27
N TYR A 868 -73.94 -64.67 60.91
CA TYR A 868 -73.73 -64.94 62.35
C TYR A 868 -73.05 -63.79 63.11
N CYS A 869 -72.98 -62.59 62.53
CA CYS A 869 -72.31 -61.41 63.08
C CYS A 869 -73.28 -60.37 63.63
#